data_AF-A0A919TZ22-F1
#
_entry.id   AF-A0A919TZ22-F1
#
_cell.length_a   1.000
_cell.length_b   1.000
_cell.length_c   1.000
_cell.angle_alpha   90.00
_cell.angle_beta   90.00
_cell.angle_gamma   90.00
#
_symmetry.space_group_name_H-M   'P 1'
#
loop_
_entity.id
_entity.type
_entity.pdbx_description
1 polymer ?
#
loop_
_entity_poly.entity_id
_entity_poly.type
_entity_poly.pdbx_seq_one_letter_code
_entity_poly.pdbx_strand_id
1 'polypeptide(L)'
;MQRTALGIDVGTTNVKVALVDVADGHVLGLAAAPTPSPADLPAVLAGLVTRALGHGPAPEAVGIASMAETGVPLDPDGEPRGNWLRWDGHRAGAEAAALADRLGRADLFAATGVRASAKVPLATWAWLATHRPDDLRGGRWAGVADLVGLALTGRLATDHTLAGRTMAYRLGSPGELPTAFDADLLAEVGLRPEQVPDVLAPGELLGGVRPGPFTDAGLRAGTSVTIAGHDHAVGTWAAGVRAAGQVADSVGTAEAVCTLLADDPSPGPVADAGMSLVRTVGGRLPALLAGSSSAGATIAWWLRAQVPDEDPARLMADVLALGDDPGPVVVLPYLAGRQTPHPDPDARVRVVGVGSATARTHGLLLGLALQARWMLDTQLALAGGLTPEDVAVLGGPMAVNPAWLGLKARVSPAPVRRVDAAEPVAAGAALLAAERAGVLDGPAPVLPSTPATPPRRDDPAMAAAYTRFVAAARARPAVGFLHTGAMHPPTFDALLADLAPHVGAAHVVDTGLLRTVRRDGVTDEVRAAVAEHLRELERAGASVVLVTCSSIGEAVEVAAAAVRIPVLRVDRPMAAEAVALAGDGGRVVVLATLGSTVGPTSRLVGAAARDTGVEVQVEAVVVPGAAEARDAGDDDTADRLVAEAVVGAAARADVVVLAQATMAAAARAAVATPVLTSPATGLAAALATLTTHGLPL
;
A
#
# COMPACT_ATOMS: atom_id res chain seq x y z
N MET A 1 32.60 14.01 -32.24
CA MET A 1 32.23 12.60 -31.97
C MET A 1 31.05 12.62 -31.03
N GLN A 2 30.08 11.72 -31.22
CA GLN A 2 28.97 11.57 -30.27
C GLN A 2 29.54 11.10 -28.93
N ARG A 3 29.36 11.93 -27.88
CA ARG A 3 29.85 11.62 -26.53
C ARG A 3 28.78 10.82 -25.82
N THR A 4 29.17 9.74 -25.14
CA THR A 4 28.21 8.81 -24.54
C THR A 4 28.59 8.44 -23.12
N ALA A 5 27.59 8.16 -22.30
CA ALA A 5 27.74 7.62 -20.96
C ALA A 5 26.80 6.43 -20.78
N LEU A 6 27.17 5.54 -19.86
CA LEU A 6 26.39 4.35 -19.54
C LEU A 6 25.76 4.51 -18.17
N GLY A 7 24.49 4.17 -18.05
CA GLY A 7 23.76 4.17 -16.79
C GLY A 7 23.30 2.77 -16.43
N ILE A 8 23.46 2.39 -15.17
CA ILE A 8 23.00 1.13 -14.60
C ILE A 8 21.95 1.48 -13.55
N ASP A 9 20.75 0.88 -13.67
CA ASP A 9 19.67 0.95 -12.68
C ASP A 9 19.40 -0.46 -12.16
N VAL A 10 19.77 -0.73 -10.90
CA VAL A 10 19.46 -2.00 -10.25
C VAL A 10 18.25 -1.86 -9.34
N GLY A 11 17.08 -2.19 -9.91
CA GLY A 11 15.82 -2.19 -9.18
C GLY A 11 15.52 -3.52 -8.51
N THR A 12 14.38 -3.55 -7.83
CA THR A 12 13.88 -4.71 -7.08
C THR A 12 13.49 -5.91 -7.97
N THR A 13 13.01 -5.64 -9.18
CA THR A 13 12.47 -6.66 -10.11
C THR A 13 13.35 -6.82 -11.34
N ASN A 14 13.95 -5.73 -11.82
CA ASN A 14 14.78 -5.73 -13.02
C ASN A 14 16.04 -4.90 -12.81
N VAL A 15 17.11 -5.32 -13.48
CA VAL A 15 18.31 -4.52 -13.73
C VAL A 15 18.23 -3.99 -15.16
N LYS A 16 18.53 -2.70 -15.36
CA LYS A 16 18.61 -2.08 -16.68
C LYS A 16 19.95 -1.41 -16.89
N VAL A 17 20.40 -1.42 -18.14
CA VAL A 17 21.60 -0.73 -18.62
C VAL A 17 21.22 0.10 -19.83
N ALA A 18 21.48 1.41 -19.77
CA ALA A 18 21.20 2.36 -20.84
C ALA A 18 22.49 3.04 -21.32
N LEU A 19 22.76 3.00 -22.62
CA LEU A 19 23.74 3.86 -23.29
C LEU A 19 23.04 5.16 -23.68
N VAL A 20 23.61 6.30 -23.29
CA VAL A 20 22.97 7.61 -23.43
C VAL A 20 23.88 8.56 -24.17
N ASP A 21 23.30 9.32 -25.12
CA ASP A 21 23.92 10.51 -25.68
C ASP A 21 23.90 11.62 -24.63
N VAL A 22 25.08 12.08 -24.23
CA VAL A 22 25.20 13.05 -23.15
C VAL A 22 24.83 14.47 -23.57
N ALA A 23 24.68 14.74 -24.88
CA ALA A 23 24.32 16.05 -25.40
C ALA A 23 22.84 16.40 -25.13
N ASP A 24 21.94 15.42 -25.27
CA ASP A 24 20.49 15.62 -25.15
C ASP A 24 19.79 14.62 -24.20
N GLY A 25 20.53 13.64 -23.66
CA GLY A 25 20.00 12.63 -22.76
C GLY A 25 19.22 11.51 -23.47
N HIS A 26 19.32 11.41 -24.81
CA HIS A 26 18.62 10.37 -25.56
C HIS A 26 19.25 8.99 -25.31
N VAL A 27 18.40 7.97 -25.13
CA VAL A 27 18.83 6.58 -24.92
C VAL A 27 19.13 5.95 -26.28
N LEU A 28 20.41 5.67 -26.54
CA LEU A 28 20.91 5.07 -27.78
C LEU A 28 20.83 3.54 -27.77
N GLY A 29 20.91 2.94 -26.59
CA GLY A 29 20.86 1.49 -26.41
C GLY A 29 20.33 1.14 -25.03
N LEU A 30 19.53 0.09 -24.96
CA LEU A 30 18.89 -0.35 -23.73
C LEU A 30 18.90 -1.87 -23.66
N ALA A 31 19.28 -2.39 -22.51
CA ALA A 31 19.13 -3.79 -22.18
C ALA A 31 18.60 -3.93 -20.75
N ALA A 32 17.73 -4.91 -20.54
CA ALA A 32 17.22 -5.26 -19.22
C ALA A 32 17.21 -6.79 -19.01
N ALA A 33 17.20 -7.18 -17.74
CA ALA A 33 16.99 -8.54 -17.26
C ALA A 33 16.34 -8.52 -15.88
N PRO A 34 15.67 -9.60 -15.44
CA PRO A 34 15.26 -9.76 -14.05
C PRO A 34 16.46 -9.57 -13.10
N THR A 35 16.23 -8.97 -11.94
CA THR A 35 17.28 -8.78 -10.93
C THR A 35 17.83 -10.14 -10.48
N PRO A 36 19.12 -10.43 -10.72
CA PRO A 36 19.69 -11.75 -10.43
C PRO A 36 20.06 -11.89 -8.96
N SER A 37 20.57 -13.07 -8.59
CA SER A 37 21.22 -13.26 -7.29
C SER A 37 22.46 -12.36 -7.14
N PRO A 38 22.93 -12.05 -5.92
CA PRO A 38 24.15 -11.27 -5.72
C PRO A 38 25.38 -11.84 -6.45
N ALA A 39 25.55 -13.16 -6.42
CA ALA A 39 26.69 -13.84 -7.04
C ALA A 39 26.66 -13.78 -8.58
N ASP A 40 25.46 -13.82 -9.17
CA ASP A 40 25.29 -13.77 -10.63
C ASP A 40 25.27 -12.32 -11.18
N LEU A 41 25.10 -11.32 -10.31
CA LEU A 41 24.92 -9.92 -10.69
C LEU A 41 26.03 -9.40 -11.62
N PRO A 42 27.34 -9.61 -11.33
CA PRO A 42 28.40 -9.12 -12.22
C PRO A 42 28.33 -9.70 -13.64
N ALA A 43 28.09 -11.01 -13.76
CA ALA A 43 28.02 -11.70 -15.04
C ALA A 43 26.80 -11.26 -15.87
N VAL A 44 25.64 -11.16 -15.23
CA VAL A 44 24.41 -10.66 -15.88
C VAL A 44 24.58 -9.21 -16.33
N LEU A 45 25.18 -8.36 -15.49
CA LEU A 45 25.47 -6.97 -15.85
C LEU A 45 26.43 -6.86 -17.02
N ALA A 46 27.52 -7.63 -17.05
CA ALA A 46 28.44 -7.63 -18.20
C ALA A 46 27.71 -7.99 -19.50
N GLY A 47 26.84 -9.01 -19.48
CA GLY A 47 26.01 -9.35 -20.64
C GLY A 47 24.99 -8.25 -21.03
N LEU A 48 24.46 -7.52 -20.05
CA LEU A 48 23.60 -6.36 -20.30
C LEU A 48 24.38 -5.20 -20.92
N VAL A 49 25.62 -4.95 -20.47
CA VAL A 49 26.51 -3.95 -21.05
C VAL A 49 26.77 -4.27 -22.52
N THR A 50 27.15 -5.50 -22.87
CA THR A 50 27.34 -5.88 -24.28
C THR A 50 26.10 -5.63 -25.12
N ARG A 51 24.91 -5.99 -24.61
CA ARG A 51 23.65 -5.78 -25.33
C ARG A 51 23.28 -4.30 -25.48
N ALA A 52 23.47 -3.50 -24.43
CA ALA A 52 23.16 -2.07 -24.45
C ALA A 52 24.13 -1.28 -25.34
N LEU A 53 25.41 -1.68 -25.39
CA LEU A 53 26.39 -1.09 -26.30
C LEU A 53 26.13 -1.50 -27.75
N GLY A 54 25.85 -2.78 -28.02
CA GLY A 54 25.71 -3.29 -29.38
C GLY A 54 26.96 -2.97 -30.22
N HIS A 55 26.79 -2.18 -31.29
CA HIS A 55 27.89 -1.65 -32.12
C HIS A 55 28.17 -0.16 -31.86
N GLY A 56 27.60 0.39 -30.78
CA GLY A 56 27.76 1.78 -30.37
C GLY A 56 29.16 2.11 -29.84
N PRO A 57 29.47 3.41 -29.65
CA PRO A 57 30.74 3.84 -29.10
C PRO A 57 30.88 3.38 -27.64
N ALA A 58 32.12 3.11 -27.21
CA ALA A 58 32.38 2.84 -25.80
C ALA A 58 32.18 4.13 -24.96
N PRO A 59 31.47 4.04 -23.83
CA PRO A 59 31.08 5.19 -23.02
C PRO A 59 32.29 5.83 -22.32
N GLU A 60 32.22 7.14 -22.12
CA GLU A 60 33.23 7.94 -21.43
C GLU A 60 33.06 7.91 -19.90
N ALA A 61 31.87 7.60 -19.40
CA ALA A 61 31.57 7.48 -17.98
C ALA A 61 30.49 6.40 -17.72
N VAL A 62 30.49 5.84 -16.50
CA VAL A 62 29.51 4.86 -16.03
C VAL A 62 28.88 5.36 -14.73
N GLY A 63 27.55 5.42 -14.68
CA GLY A 63 26.78 5.76 -13.49
C GLY A 63 25.97 4.58 -12.96
N ILE A 64 25.89 4.46 -11.63
CA ILE A 64 25.16 3.39 -10.95
C ILE A 64 24.08 4.01 -10.06
N ALA A 65 22.82 3.73 -10.35
CA ALA A 65 21.70 3.96 -9.45
C ALA A 65 21.13 2.62 -8.98
N SER A 66 20.58 2.57 -7.77
CA SER A 66 19.92 1.35 -7.28
C SER A 66 18.81 1.64 -6.30
N MET A 67 17.99 0.62 -6.06
CA MET A 67 17.17 0.54 -4.85
C MET A 67 18.05 0.72 -3.60
N ALA A 68 17.51 1.38 -2.59
CA ALA A 68 18.13 1.51 -1.28
C ALA A 68 17.79 0.30 -0.39
N GLU A 69 18.37 0.28 0.81
CA GLU A 69 18.00 -0.60 1.95
C GLU A 69 18.23 -2.10 1.76
N THR A 70 18.41 -2.57 0.52
CA THR A 70 18.74 -3.96 0.19
C THR A 70 20.25 -4.14 0.12
N GLY A 71 20.74 -5.26 0.63
CA GLY A 71 22.15 -5.61 0.52
C GLY A 71 22.43 -7.07 0.86
N VAL A 72 23.70 -7.38 0.99
CA VAL A 72 24.20 -8.74 1.23
C VAL A 72 25.49 -8.68 2.07
N PRO A 73 25.70 -9.63 3.00
CA PRO A 73 27.01 -9.82 3.61
C PRO A 73 28.04 -10.30 2.57
N LEU A 74 29.27 -9.86 2.69
CA LEU A 74 30.41 -10.28 1.88
C LEU A 74 31.37 -11.09 2.73
N ASP A 75 32.04 -12.06 2.14
CA ASP A 75 33.17 -12.75 2.76
C ASP A 75 34.45 -11.89 2.73
N PRO A 76 35.56 -12.34 3.35
CA PRO A 76 36.84 -11.62 3.32
C PRO A 76 37.39 -11.34 1.92
N ASP A 77 37.06 -12.18 0.93
CA ASP A 77 37.50 -12.04 -0.45
C ASP A 77 36.60 -11.07 -1.25
N GLY A 78 35.50 -10.61 -0.65
CA GLY A 78 34.55 -9.69 -1.26
C GLY A 78 33.41 -10.38 -2.00
N GLU A 79 33.26 -11.68 -1.87
CA GLU A 79 32.21 -12.45 -2.52
C GLU A 79 30.92 -12.46 -1.69
N PRO A 80 29.73 -12.36 -2.32
CA PRO A 80 28.46 -12.37 -1.61
C PRO A 80 28.17 -13.68 -0.85
N ARG A 81 27.79 -13.57 0.42
CA ARG A 81 27.33 -14.67 1.27
C ARG A 81 25.81 -14.75 1.27
N GLY A 82 25.27 -15.60 0.40
CA GLY A 82 23.83 -15.89 0.31
C GLY A 82 23.10 -14.97 -0.66
N ASN A 83 21.81 -14.75 -0.41
CA ASN A 83 20.93 -13.98 -1.30
C ASN A 83 20.62 -12.59 -0.71
N TRP A 84 20.05 -11.71 -1.53
CA TRP A 84 19.63 -10.37 -1.13
C TRP A 84 18.78 -10.37 0.14
N LEU A 85 19.21 -9.59 1.13
CA LEU A 85 18.38 -9.19 2.26
C LEU A 85 17.61 -7.95 1.84
N ARG A 86 16.43 -8.19 1.28
CA ARG A 86 15.60 -7.18 0.63
C ARG A 86 14.85 -6.30 1.63
N TRP A 87 14.65 -5.04 1.23
CA TRP A 87 13.89 -4.02 1.95
C TRP A 87 12.44 -4.43 2.25
N ASP A 88 11.82 -5.24 1.39
CA ASP A 88 10.43 -5.71 1.51
C ASP A 88 10.26 -7.03 2.28
N GLY A 89 11.33 -7.54 2.89
CA GLY A 89 11.30 -8.82 3.60
C GLY A 89 10.70 -8.77 5.01
N HIS A 90 10.49 -7.58 5.58
CA HIS A 90 9.88 -7.32 6.91
C HIS A 90 10.44 -8.14 8.11
N ARG A 91 11.66 -8.67 7.99
CA ARG A 91 12.26 -9.60 8.98
C ARG A 91 12.68 -8.96 10.30
N ALA A 92 13.04 -7.68 10.26
CA ALA A 92 13.71 -6.99 11.36
C ALA A 92 12.80 -6.00 12.11
N GLY A 93 11.50 -6.31 12.20
CA GLY A 93 10.51 -5.42 12.82
C GLY A 93 10.70 -5.27 14.34
N ALA A 94 11.01 -6.37 15.03
CA ALA A 94 11.26 -6.37 16.46
C ALA A 94 12.55 -5.62 16.80
N GLU A 95 13.61 -5.85 16.02
CA GLU A 95 14.90 -5.18 16.18
C GLU A 95 14.80 -3.68 15.92
N ALA A 96 14.07 -3.27 14.88
CA ALA A 96 13.81 -1.86 14.61
C ALA A 96 13.08 -1.18 15.79
N ALA A 97 12.05 -1.84 16.35
CA ALA A 97 11.33 -1.31 17.51
C ALA A 97 12.24 -1.19 18.74
N ALA A 98 13.03 -2.23 19.03
CA ALA A 98 13.95 -2.25 20.15
C ALA A 98 15.03 -1.16 20.04
N LEU A 99 15.61 -0.96 18.85
CA LEU A 99 16.55 0.14 18.58
C LEU A 99 15.91 1.50 18.82
N ALA A 100 14.69 1.70 18.31
CA ALA A 100 13.99 2.98 18.42
C ALA A 100 13.59 3.31 19.87
N ASP A 101 13.16 2.32 20.65
CA ASP A 101 12.79 2.51 22.05
C ASP A 101 14.01 2.80 22.93
N ARG A 102 15.16 2.19 22.59
CA ARG A 102 16.40 2.34 23.35
C ARG A 102 17.15 3.64 23.04
N LEU A 103 17.17 4.05 21.76
CA LEU A 103 17.89 5.25 21.30
C LEU A 103 17.01 6.51 21.27
N GLY A 104 15.71 6.35 21.51
CA GLY A 104 14.72 7.42 21.38
C GLY A 104 14.27 7.60 19.94
N ARG A 105 12.97 7.37 19.69
CA ARG A 105 12.35 7.46 18.34
C ARG A 105 12.56 8.83 17.69
N ALA A 106 12.34 9.89 18.44
CA ALA A 106 12.47 11.26 17.95
C ALA A 106 13.93 11.64 17.69
N ASP A 107 14.84 11.29 18.61
CA ASP A 107 16.26 11.61 18.49
C ASP A 107 16.92 10.84 17.34
N LEU A 108 16.59 9.55 17.20
CA LEU A 108 17.07 8.73 16.09
C LEU A 108 16.58 9.25 14.73
N PHE A 109 15.31 9.67 14.64
CA PHE A 109 14.79 10.28 13.42
C PHE A 109 15.46 11.62 13.14
N ALA A 110 15.60 12.51 14.13
CA ALA A 110 16.28 13.79 13.96
C ALA A 110 17.74 13.63 13.52
N ALA A 111 18.42 12.59 14.00
CA ALA A 111 19.80 12.29 13.64
C ALA A 111 19.97 11.74 12.22
N THR A 112 19.04 10.91 11.75
CA THR A 112 19.22 10.10 10.52
C THR A 112 18.28 10.49 9.38
N GLY A 113 17.20 11.22 9.67
CA GLY A 113 16.15 11.57 8.71
C GLY A 113 15.23 10.41 8.32
N VAL A 114 15.44 9.21 8.85
CA VAL A 114 14.66 8.00 8.53
C VAL A 114 14.05 7.39 9.77
N ARG A 115 12.88 6.78 9.61
CA ARG A 115 12.20 6.07 10.70
C ARG A 115 12.75 4.66 10.87
N ALA A 116 12.85 4.24 12.12
CA ALA A 116 13.03 2.84 12.45
C ALA A 116 11.87 2.00 11.89
N SER A 117 12.23 1.04 11.05
CA SER A 117 11.33 0.07 10.45
C SER A 117 12.09 -1.19 10.07
N ALA A 118 11.39 -2.28 9.77
CA ALA A 118 12.00 -3.54 9.33
C ALA A 118 12.78 -3.43 8.01
N LYS A 119 12.70 -2.29 7.30
CA LYS A 119 13.36 -2.05 6.02
C LYS A 119 14.80 -1.61 6.16
N VAL A 120 15.11 -0.85 7.22
CA VAL A 120 16.40 -0.15 7.29
C VAL A 120 17.54 -1.15 7.58
N PRO A 121 18.68 -1.04 6.87
CA PRO A 121 19.86 -1.86 7.09
C PRO A 121 20.31 -2.00 8.55
N LEU A 122 20.28 -0.93 9.36
CA LEU A 122 20.65 -1.03 10.77
C LEU A 122 19.81 -2.07 11.54
N ALA A 123 18.50 -2.14 11.29
CA ALA A 123 17.64 -3.17 11.88
C ALA A 123 17.96 -4.57 11.33
N THR A 124 18.24 -4.67 10.02
CA THR A 124 18.66 -5.93 9.41
C THR A 124 19.98 -6.45 9.98
N TRP A 125 20.93 -5.57 10.26
CA TRP A 125 22.21 -5.92 10.89
C TRP A 125 22.02 -6.39 12.35
N ALA A 126 21.13 -5.74 13.12
CA ALA A 126 20.73 -6.23 14.44
C ALA A 126 20.13 -7.64 14.38
N TRP A 127 19.27 -7.89 13.38
CA TRP A 127 18.67 -9.20 13.16
C TRP A 127 19.73 -10.25 12.82
N LEU A 128 20.67 -9.92 11.92
CA LEU A 128 21.78 -10.81 11.55
C LEU A 128 22.69 -11.11 12.73
N ALA A 129 23.04 -10.11 13.53
CA ALA A 129 23.86 -10.30 14.73
C ALA A 129 23.24 -11.31 15.71
N THR A 130 21.91 -11.37 15.76
CA THR A 130 21.16 -12.28 16.64
C THR A 130 20.94 -13.66 16.02
N HIS A 131 20.56 -13.73 14.74
CA HIS A 131 20.06 -14.95 14.11
C HIS A 131 21.08 -15.64 13.20
N ARG A 132 22.03 -14.89 12.64
CA ARG A 132 23.03 -15.37 11.67
C ARG A 132 24.40 -14.68 11.88
N PRO A 133 24.99 -14.74 13.08
CA PRO A 133 26.22 -13.98 13.40
C PRO A 133 27.42 -14.36 12.53
N ASP A 134 27.48 -15.60 12.05
CA ASP A 134 28.57 -16.04 11.16
C ASP A 134 28.54 -15.35 9.78
N ASP A 135 27.39 -14.87 9.32
CA ASP A 135 27.29 -14.09 8.08
C ASP A 135 28.05 -12.76 8.20
N LEU A 136 28.10 -12.16 9.39
CA LEU A 136 28.80 -10.91 9.68
C LEU A 136 30.27 -11.13 10.07
N ARG A 137 30.68 -12.39 10.32
CA ARG A 137 31.98 -12.71 10.89
C ARG A 137 33.09 -12.64 9.85
N GLY A 138 34.03 -11.72 10.10
CA GLY A 138 35.17 -11.45 9.21
C GLY A 138 34.77 -10.85 7.85
N GLY A 139 33.49 -10.60 7.65
CA GLY A 139 32.91 -10.10 6.41
C GLY A 139 32.61 -8.60 6.45
N ARG A 140 32.20 -8.09 5.29
CA ARG A 140 31.72 -6.70 5.10
C ARG A 140 30.26 -6.71 4.65
N TRP A 141 29.63 -5.57 4.56
CA TRP A 141 28.31 -5.39 3.97
C TRP A 141 28.41 -4.67 2.63
N ALA A 142 27.59 -5.07 1.66
CA ALA A 142 27.38 -4.30 0.44
C ALA A 142 25.90 -4.08 0.19
N GLY A 143 25.49 -2.83 0.01
CA GLY A 143 24.28 -2.49 -0.70
C GLY A 143 24.37 -2.86 -2.18
N VAL A 144 23.25 -2.73 -2.89
CA VAL A 144 23.16 -3.16 -4.29
C VAL A 144 24.12 -2.38 -5.21
N ALA A 145 24.10 -1.04 -5.17
CA ALA A 145 25.04 -0.24 -5.95
C ALA A 145 26.49 -0.48 -5.53
N ASP A 146 26.74 -0.72 -4.24
CA ASP A 146 28.06 -0.96 -3.69
C ASP A 146 28.67 -2.25 -4.27
N LEU A 147 27.85 -3.31 -4.44
CA LEU A 147 28.28 -4.56 -5.07
C LEU A 147 28.60 -4.37 -6.57
N VAL A 148 27.79 -3.57 -7.29
CA VAL A 148 28.07 -3.21 -8.69
C VAL A 148 29.37 -2.41 -8.80
N GLY A 149 29.55 -1.44 -7.90
CA GLY A 149 30.76 -0.63 -7.81
C GLY A 149 32.00 -1.47 -7.50
N LEU A 150 31.89 -2.42 -6.58
CA LEU A 150 32.94 -3.38 -6.26
C LEU A 150 33.27 -4.27 -7.47
N ALA A 151 32.28 -4.72 -8.23
CA ALA A 151 32.53 -5.52 -9.43
C ALA A 151 33.27 -4.71 -10.52
N LEU A 152 32.91 -3.44 -10.73
CA LEU A 152 33.52 -2.57 -11.74
C LEU A 152 34.91 -2.06 -11.35
N THR A 153 35.11 -1.67 -10.09
CA THR A 153 36.28 -0.90 -9.61
C THR A 153 37.04 -1.60 -8.48
N GLY A 154 36.36 -2.50 -7.78
CA GLY A 154 36.72 -3.16 -6.50
C GLY A 154 37.18 -2.28 -5.38
N ARG A 155 36.72 -1.04 -5.41
CA ARG A 155 36.51 -0.27 -4.21
C ARG A 155 35.08 -0.55 -3.72
N LEU A 156 34.95 -0.92 -2.45
CA LEU A 156 33.66 -1.05 -1.77
C LEU A 156 33.30 0.31 -1.17
N ALA A 157 32.41 1.05 -1.82
CA ALA A 157 31.91 2.32 -1.33
C ALA A 157 30.45 2.51 -1.73
N THR A 158 29.79 3.49 -1.11
CA THR A 158 28.41 3.90 -1.34
C THR A 158 28.34 5.43 -1.45
N ASP A 159 27.20 6.00 -1.85
CA ASP A 159 26.98 7.44 -1.80
C ASP A 159 26.06 7.85 -0.63
N HIS A 160 26.04 9.15 -0.30
CA HIS A 160 25.27 9.67 0.83
C HIS A 160 23.75 9.46 0.72
N THR A 161 23.19 9.38 -0.50
CA THR A 161 21.75 9.14 -0.69
C THR A 161 21.36 7.69 -0.41
N LEU A 162 22.26 6.73 -0.63
CA LEU A 162 22.08 5.33 -0.24
C LEU A 162 22.41 5.12 1.24
N ALA A 163 23.52 5.71 1.72
CA ALA A 163 23.91 5.68 3.13
C ALA A 163 22.81 6.26 4.04
N GLY A 164 22.21 7.39 3.66
CA GLY A 164 21.12 8.04 4.38
C GLY A 164 19.85 7.19 4.54
N ARG A 165 19.74 6.07 3.83
CA ARG A 165 18.61 5.13 3.96
C ARG A 165 18.89 3.96 4.89
N THR A 166 20.07 3.92 5.51
CA THR A 166 20.49 2.80 6.37
C THR A 166 20.04 2.92 7.81
N MET A 167 19.68 4.13 8.26
CA MET A 167 19.55 4.51 9.69
C MET A 167 20.87 4.40 10.47
N ALA A 168 22.01 4.16 9.82
CA ALA A 168 23.35 4.15 10.40
C ALA A 168 24.21 5.34 9.94
N TYR A 169 23.64 6.24 9.14
CA TYR A 169 24.29 7.43 8.62
C TYR A 169 23.55 8.67 9.13
N ARG A 170 24.29 9.69 9.58
CA ARG A 170 23.70 10.96 10.03
C ARG A 170 23.32 11.81 8.82
N LEU A 171 22.16 12.45 8.87
CA LEU A 171 21.59 13.21 7.74
C LEU A 171 22.52 14.35 7.22
N GLY A 172 23.37 14.90 8.09
CA GLY A 172 24.25 16.04 7.78
C GLY A 172 23.48 17.34 7.54
N SER A 173 24.18 18.48 7.49
CA SER A 173 23.58 19.75 7.08
C SER A 173 23.64 19.89 5.55
N PRO A 174 22.76 20.66 4.89
CA PRO A 174 22.88 20.92 3.46
C PRO A 174 24.27 21.46 3.09
N GLY A 175 24.98 20.75 2.20
CA GLY A 175 26.35 21.07 1.79
C GLY A 175 27.47 20.52 2.70
N GLU A 176 27.13 20.00 3.88
CA GLU A 176 28.07 19.46 4.88
C GLU A 176 27.64 18.05 5.28
N LEU A 177 27.99 17.07 4.45
CA LEU A 177 27.60 15.68 4.64
C LEU A 177 28.73 14.86 5.29
N PRO A 178 28.41 13.93 6.21
CA PRO A 178 29.40 12.98 6.71
C PRO A 178 30.01 12.13 5.60
N THR A 179 31.30 11.79 5.73
CA THR A 179 32.02 10.92 4.79
C THR A 179 32.17 9.49 5.31
N ALA A 180 31.44 9.14 6.37
CA ALA A 180 31.42 7.80 6.96
C ALA A 180 30.07 7.52 7.63
N PHE A 181 29.79 6.25 7.85
CA PHE A 181 28.73 5.81 8.75
C PHE A 181 29.04 6.21 10.20
N ASP A 182 27.99 6.37 11.00
CA ASP A 182 28.11 6.75 12.40
C ASP A 182 28.56 5.55 13.24
N ALA A 183 29.72 5.68 13.89
CA ALA A 183 30.33 4.60 14.65
C ALA A 183 29.50 4.17 15.87
N ASP A 184 28.81 5.10 16.51
CA ASP A 184 27.97 4.81 17.67
C ASP A 184 26.74 4.01 17.23
N LEU A 185 26.06 4.42 16.15
CA LEU A 185 24.92 3.68 15.59
C LEU A 185 25.33 2.27 15.11
N LEU A 186 26.51 2.11 14.52
CA LEU A 186 27.02 0.77 14.15
C LEU A 186 27.31 -0.11 15.37
N ALA A 187 27.89 0.47 16.42
CA ALA A 187 28.18 -0.24 17.66
C ALA A 187 26.91 -0.80 18.32
N GLU A 188 25.76 -0.15 18.11
CA GLU A 188 24.46 -0.62 18.62
C GLU A 188 24.01 -1.98 18.09
N VAL A 189 24.61 -2.43 16.99
CA VAL A 189 24.35 -3.73 16.38
C VAL A 189 25.59 -4.60 16.30
N GLY A 190 26.65 -4.23 17.03
CA GLY A 190 27.91 -4.98 17.09
C GLY A 190 28.75 -4.88 15.81
N LEU A 191 28.51 -3.88 14.96
CA LEU A 191 29.31 -3.62 13.77
C LEU A 191 30.34 -2.51 14.00
N ARG A 192 31.41 -2.56 13.20
CA ARG A 192 32.44 -1.52 13.14
C ARG A 192 32.43 -0.82 11.77
N PRO A 193 32.94 0.42 11.64
CA PRO A 193 33.00 1.14 10.38
C PRO A 193 33.64 0.36 9.23
N GLU A 194 34.66 -0.47 9.49
CA GLU A 194 35.37 -1.24 8.45
C GLU A 194 34.53 -2.40 7.89
N GLN A 195 33.40 -2.73 8.54
CA GLN A 195 32.47 -3.78 8.10
C GLN A 195 31.38 -3.26 7.16
N VAL A 196 31.34 -1.96 6.88
CA VAL A 196 30.41 -1.33 5.94
C VAL A 196 31.19 -0.56 4.86
N PRO A 197 30.57 -0.19 3.73
CA PRO A 197 31.24 0.56 2.66
C PRO A 197 31.69 1.95 3.12
N ASP A 198 32.75 2.48 2.50
CA ASP A 198 33.09 3.91 2.63
C ASP A 198 31.96 4.77 2.04
N VAL A 199 31.72 5.96 2.60
CA VAL A 199 30.73 6.91 2.05
C VAL A 199 31.44 7.97 1.21
N LEU A 200 31.18 7.96 -0.09
CA LEU A 200 31.71 8.93 -1.04
C LEU A 200 31.11 10.32 -0.78
N ALA A 201 31.95 11.35 -0.88
CA ALA A 201 31.47 12.73 -0.83
C ALA A 201 30.60 13.03 -2.08
N PRO A 202 29.64 13.99 -2.02
CA PRO A 202 28.88 14.39 -3.18
C PRO A 202 29.77 14.79 -4.36
N GLY A 203 29.65 14.06 -5.48
CA GLY A 203 30.44 14.30 -6.69
C GLY A 203 31.76 13.53 -6.76
N GLU A 204 32.17 12.82 -5.70
CA GLU A 204 33.36 11.97 -5.74
C GLU A 204 33.15 10.79 -6.70
N LEU A 205 34.17 10.50 -7.50
CA LEU A 205 34.20 9.33 -8.37
C LEU A 205 34.56 8.09 -7.54
N LEU A 206 33.87 6.97 -7.80
CA LEU A 206 34.20 5.70 -7.15
C LEU A 206 35.59 5.22 -7.55
N GLY A 207 35.91 5.31 -8.84
CA GLY A 207 37.16 4.85 -9.43
C GLY A 207 37.03 4.67 -10.95
N GLY A 208 37.90 3.85 -11.53
CA GLY A 208 37.85 3.48 -12.94
C GLY A 208 37.49 2.01 -13.15
N VAL A 209 36.87 1.69 -14.29
CA VAL A 209 36.62 0.29 -14.69
C VAL A 209 37.94 -0.47 -14.74
N ARG A 210 38.01 -1.62 -14.07
CA ARG A 210 39.19 -2.49 -14.10
C ARG A 210 39.16 -3.47 -15.26
N PRO A 211 40.33 -3.97 -15.71
CA PRO A 211 40.39 -5.11 -16.64
C PRO A 211 39.61 -6.30 -16.08
N GLY A 212 38.78 -6.93 -16.91
CA GLY A 212 37.96 -8.08 -16.54
C GLY A 212 36.66 -8.19 -17.35
N PRO A 213 35.60 -8.81 -16.78
CA PRO A 213 34.36 -9.09 -17.52
C PRO A 213 33.71 -7.86 -18.17
N PHE A 214 33.81 -6.70 -17.53
CA PHE A 214 33.23 -5.45 -18.06
C PHE A 214 34.04 -4.84 -19.20
N THR A 215 35.37 -5.04 -19.24
CA THR A 215 36.17 -4.65 -20.41
C THR A 215 35.93 -5.60 -21.57
N ASP A 216 35.77 -6.89 -21.29
CA ASP A 216 35.39 -7.90 -22.30
C ASP A 216 33.99 -7.61 -22.86
N ALA A 217 33.11 -7.01 -22.05
CA ALA A 217 31.78 -6.56 -22.46
C ALA A 217 31.77 -5.27 -23.29
N GLY A 218 32.92 -4.58 -23.44
CA GLY A 218 33.07 -3.40 -24.30
C GLY A 218 33.36 -2.08 -23.57
N LEU A 219 33.48 -2.06 -22.24
CA LEU A 219 33.94 -0.87 -21.52
C LEU A 219 35.46 -0.70 -21.65
N ARG A 220 35.95 0.54 -21.55
CA ARG A 220 37.40 0.79 -21.53
C ARG A 220 37.91 0.71 -20.10
N ALA A 221 39.06 0.09 -19.91
CA ALA A 221 39.76 0.17 -18.63
C ALA A 221 40.05 1.64 -18.29
N GLY A 222 39.80 2.03 -17.04
CA GLY A 222 39.94 3.41 -16.57
C GLY A 222 38.75 4.32 -16.84
N THR A 223 37.70 3.87 -17.54
CA THR A 223 36.44 4.65 -17.66
C THR A 223 35.92 5.00 -16.27
N SER A 224 35.65 6.28 -16.01
CA SER A 224 35.20 6.77 -14.70
C SER A 224 33.88 6.14 -14.29
N VAL A 225 33.79 5.72 -13.03
CA VAL A 225 32.60 5.11 -12.43
C VAL A 225 32.11 5.99 -11.28
N THR A 226 30.80 6.23 -11.25
CA THR A 226 30.12 7.02 -10.24
C THR A 226 28.97 6.22 -9.64
N ILE A 227 28.88 6.18 -8.31
CA ILE A 227 27.62 5.82 -7.64
C ILE A 227 26.74 7.07 -7.68
N ALA A 228 25.72 7.04 -8.54
CA ALA A 228 24.86 8.17 -8.84
C ALA A 228 23.91 8.47 -7.68
N GLY A 229 23.38 7.42 -7.03
CA GLY A 229 22.46 7.58 -5.92
C GLY A 229 21.40 6.50 -5.79
N HIS A 230 20.56 6.69 -4.78
CA HIS A 230 19.24 6.07 -4.67
C HIS A 230 18.40 6.39 -5.92
N ASP A 231 17.80 5.37 -6.51
CA ASP A 231 17.02 5.42 -7.75
C ASP A 231 15.99 6.57 -7.80
N HIS A 232 15.20 6.78 -6.75
CA HIS A 232 14.23 7.86 -6.70
C HIS A 232 14.89 9.25 -6.67
N ALA A 233 16.03 9.41 -6.01
CA ALA A 233 16.75 10.68 -5.97
C ALA A 233 17.42 10.99 -7.32
N VAL A 234 18.00 9.97 -7.97
CA VAL A 234 18.59 10.09 -9.32
C VAL A 234 17.51 10.37 -10.35
N GLY A 235 16.38 9.66 -10.30
CA GLY A 235 15.24 9.89 -11.18
C GLY A 235 14.64 11.30 -11.02
N THR A 236 14.50 11.77 -9.78
CA THR A 236 14.08 13.15 -9.46
C THR A 236 14.99 14.17 -10.14
N TRP A 237 16.30 14.03 -9.97
CA TRP A 237 17.29 14.92 -10.58
C TRP A 237 17.27 14.86 -12.12
N ALA A 238 17.10 13.67 -12.70
CA ALA A 238 17.04 13.45 -14.14
C ALA A 238 15.79 14.06 -14.77
N ALA A 239 14.67 14.07 -14.03
CA ALA A 239 13.42 14.72 -14.43
C ALA A 239 13.49 16.26 -14.35
N GLY A 240 14.64 16.85 -14.01
CA GLY A 240 14.82 18.30 -13.92
C GLY A 240 14.36 18.91 -12.59
N VAL A 241 14.06 18.09 -11.60
CA VAL A 241 13.70 18.51 -10.24
C VAL A 241 15.00 18.69 -9.45
N ARG A 242 15.55 19.90 -9.51
CA ARG A 242 16.90 20.26 -9.02
C ARG A 242 16.94 21.49 -8.11
N ALA A 243 15.81 22.19 -7.93
CA ALA A 243 15.67 23.39 -7.11
C ALA A 243 14.56 23.24 -6.05
N ALA A 244 14.65 24.05 -4.98
CA ALA A 244 13.65 24.08 -3.93
C ALA A 244 12.24 24.39 -4.50
N GLY A 245 11.23 23.71 -3.97
CA GLY A 245 9.84 23.80 -4.40
C GLY A 245 9.46 22.99 -5.63
N GLN A 246 10.42 22.31 -6.25
CA GLN A 246 10.14 21.38 -7.33
C GLN A 246 9.78 19.99 -6.78
N VAL A 247 8.91 19.29 -7.50
CA VAL A 247 8.35 18.01 -7.07
C VAL A 247 8.51 16.97 -8.17
N ALA A 248 8.95 15.77 -7.79
CA ALA A 248 8.92 14.58 -8.64
C ALA A 248 8.01 13.51 -8.04
N ASP A 249 7.39 12.74 -8.91
CA ASP A 249 6.59 11.58 -8.59
C ASP A 249 7.11 10.38 -9.37
N SER A 250 7.87 9.53 -8.67
CA SER A 250 8.57 8.40 -9.24
C SER A 250 7.74 7.13 -9.11
N VAL A 251 7.25 6.64 -10.23
CA VAL A 251 6.27 5.56 -10.31
C VAL A 251 6.88 4.30 -10.91
N GLY A 252 6.91 3.22 -10.15
CA GLY A 252 7.36 1.90 -10.57
C GLY A 252 6.54 0.79 -9.91
N THR A 253 7.22 -0.27 -9.48
CA THR A 253 6.62 -1.31 -8.62
C THR A 253 6.02 -0.68 -7.36
N ALA A 254 6.80 0.21 -6.73
CA ALA A 254 6.42 1.14 -5.67
C ALA A 254 6.24 2.56 -6.25
N GLU A 255 5.77 3.50 -5.45
CA GLU A 255 5.67 4.92 -5.83
C GLU A 255 6.32 5.78 -4.76
N ALA A 256 7.05 6.82 -5.17
CA ALA A 256 7.63 7.79 -4.25
C ALA A 256 7.48 9.22 -4.75
N VAL A 257 6.92 10.09 -3.91
CA VAL A 257 6.82 11.53 -4.15
C VAL A 257 7.97 12.22 -3.43
N CYS A 258 8.73 13.01 -4.16
CA CYS A 258 9.93 13.71 -3.70
C CYS A 258 9.74 15.21 -3.88
N THR A 259 9.75 15.96 -2.76
CA THR A 259 9.66 17.43 -2.78
C THR A 259 10.96 18.02 -2.27
N LEU A 260 11.62 18.84 -3.10
CA LEU A 260 12.85 19.55 -2.72
C LEU A 260 12.51 20.78 -1.88
N LEU A 261 13.27 20.99 -0.81
CA LEU A 261 13.03 22.07 0.15
C LEU A 261 14.18 23.08 0.14
N ALA A 262 13.89 24.31 0.59
CA ALA A 262 14.91 25.30 0.86
C ALA A 262 15.62 25.01 2.19
N ASP A 263 14.84 24.65 3.22
CA ASP A 263 15.30 24.44 4.58
C ASP A 263 14.77 23.13 5.15
N ASP A 264 15.41 22.65 6.22
CA ASP A 264 14.94 21.46 6.94
C ASP A 264 13.60 21.72 7.63
N PRO A 265 12.58 20.86 7.41
CA PRO A 265 11.32 20.94 8.14
C PRO A 265 11.49 20.41 9.56
N SER A 266 10.50 20.66 10.42
CA SER A 266 10.51 20.10 11.77
C SER A 266 10.51 18.56 11.72
N PRO A 267 11.48 17.87 12.36
CA PRO A 267 11.62 16.42 12.22
C PRO A 267 10.42 15.62 12.76
N GLY A 268 9.83 16.05 13.88
CA GLY A 268 8.71 15.33 14.52
C GLY A 268 7.51 15.13 13.58
N PRO A 269 6.93 16.20 13.02
CA PRO A 269 5.84 16.09 12.05
C PRO A 269 6.15 15.24 10.82
N VAL A 270 7.40 15.27 10.32
CA VAL A 270 7.83 14.42 9.19
C VAL A 270 7.83 12.95 9.59
N ALA A 271 8.35 12.63 10.78
CA ALA A 271 8.32 11.28 11.33
C ALA A 271 6.89 10.78 11.55
N ASP A 272 6.00 11.61 12.08
CA ASP A 272 4.59 11.25 12.30
C ASP A 272 3.86 10.98 10.99
N ALA A 273 4.18 11.74 9.94
CA ALA A 273 3.67 11.49 8.59
C ALA A 273 4.24 10.21 7.96
N GLY A 274 5.28 9.60 8.53
CA GLY A 274 5.92 8.40 7.99
C GLY A 274 6.94 8.65 6.89
N MET A 275 7.25 9.91 6.62
CA MET A 275 8.13 10.31 5.52
C MET A 275 9.59 10.25 5.95
N SER A 276 10.49 10.27 4.96
CA SER A 276 11.91 10.45 5.20
C SER A 276 12.33 11.88 4.87
N LEU A 277 13.21 12.44 5.68
CA LEU A 277 13.98 13.63 5.35
C LEU A 277 15.33 13.17 4.79
N VAL A 278 15.63 13.56 3.55
CA VAL A 278 16.83 13.13 2.83
C VAL A 278 17.56 14.32 2.23
N ARG A 279 18.75 14.08 1.66
CA ARG A 279 19.52 15.05 0.89
C ARG A 279 19.44 14.73 -0.60
N THR A 280 19.42 15.76 -1.45
CA THR A 280 19.47 15.58 -2.91
C THR A 280 20.78 14.93 -3.35
N VAL A 281 20.86 14.42 -4.59
CA VAL A 281 22.08 13.80 -5.14
C VAL A 281 23.31 14.73 -5.16
N GLY A 282 23.08 16.05 -5.11
CA GLY A 282 24.15 17.05 -4.97
C GLY A 282 24.51 17.38 -3.53
N GLY A 283 23.75 16.88 -2.54
CA GLY A 283 23.96 17.11 -1.11
C GLY A 283 23.59 18.50 -0.61
N ARG A 284 23.06 19.37 -1.48
CA ARG A 284 22.88 20.82 -1.20
C ARG A 284 21.49 21.24 -0.76
N LEU A 285 20.48 20.38 -0.96
CA LEU A 285 19.11 20.68 -0.57
C LEU A 285 18.54 19.53 0.27
N PRO A 286 17.71 19.81 1.28
CA PRO A 286 16.79 18.85 1.82
C PRO A 286 15.76 18.40 0.78
N ALA A 287 15.23 17.20 0.98
CA ALA A 287 14.03 16.74 0.31
C ALA A 287 13.19 15.89 1.25
N LEU A 288 11.87 16.01 1.13
CA LEU A 288 10.95 15.05 1.72
C LEU A 288 10.69 13.93 0.73
N LEU A 289 10.80 12.69 1.21
CA LEU A 289 10.46 11.51 0.44
C LEU A 289 9.31 10.77 1.11
N ALA A 290 8.18 10.70 0.43
CA ALA A 290 7.00 9.94 0.81
C ALA A 290 6.88 8.73 -0.12
N GLY A 291 6.57 7.55 0.42
CA GLY A 291 6.52 6.31 -0.33
C GLY A 291 5.24 5.52 -0.14
N SER A 292 4.88 4.77 -1.17
CA SER A 292 3.91 3.67 -1.15
C SER A 292 4.63 2.39 -1.59
N SER A 293 4.53 1.31 -0.80
CA SER A 293 5.20 0.02 -1.06
C SER A 293 4.85 -0.60 -2.42
N SER A 294 3.69 -0.25 -2.94
CA SER A 294 3.08 -0.89 -4.08
C SER A 294 2.23 0.14 -4.83
N ALA A 295 2.51 0.28 -6.13
CA ALA A 295 1.72 1.08 -7.06
C ALA A 295 1.47 0.26 -8.33
N GLY A 296 2.46 0.16 -9.22
CA GLY A 296 2.39 -0.75 -10.37
C GLY A 296 2.20 -2.22 -9.95
N ALA A 297 2.78 -2.62 -8.80
CA ALA A 297 2.55 -3.94 -8.20
C ALA A 297 1.08 -4.16 -7.83
N THR A 298 0.40 -3.15 -7.31
CA THR A 298 -1.02 -3.23 -6.92
C THR A 298 -1.89 -3.43 -8.16
N ILE A 299 -1.61 -2.73 -9.27
CA ILE A 299 -2.33 -2.92 -10.53
C ILE A 299 -2.12 -4.34 -11.06
N ALA A 300 -0.88 -4.82 -11.09
CA ALA A 300 -0.57 -6.16 -11.56
C ALA A 300 -1.21 -7.26 -10.69
N TRP A 301 -1.24 -7.07 -9.37
CA TRP A 301 -1.95 -7.94 -8.44
C TRP A 301 -3.46 -7.88 -8.67
N TRP A 302 -4.04 -6.68 -8.82
CA TRP A 302 -5.47 -6.49 -9.02
C TRP A 302 -5.98 -7.22 -10.25
N LEU A 303 -5.30 -7.05 -11.39
CA LEU A 303 -5.64 -7.71 -12.64
C LEU A 303 -5.64 -9.24 -12.51
N ARG A 304 -4.69 -9.79 -11.73
CA ARG A 304 -4.59 -11.24 -11.52
C ARG A 304 -5.55 -11.79 -10.46
N ALA A 305 -5.82 -11.02 -9.41
CA ALA A 305 -6.48 -11.53 -8.20
C ALA A 305 -7.93 -11.05 -8.01
N GLN A 306 -8.29 -9.90 -8.56
CA GLN A 306 -9.60 -9.26 -8.35
C GLN A 306 -10.48 -9.27 -9.59
N VAL A 307 -9.87 -9.40 -10.79
CA VAL A 307 -10.57 -9.47 -12.08
C VAL A 307 -9.93 -10.52 -13.01
N PRO A 308 -9.72 -11.77 -12.55
CA PRO A 308 -8.94 -12.78 -13.29
C PRO A 308 -9.54 -13.20 -14.64
N ASP A 309 -10.86 -13.04 -14.81
CA ASP A 309 -11.58 -13.45 -16.02
C ASP A 309 -11.64 -12.35 -17.10
N GLU A 310 -11.14 -11.15 -16.79
CA GLU A 310 -11.13 -10.02 -17.73
C GLU A 310 -9.87 -10.05 -18.59
N ASP A 311 -10.00 -9.63 -19.86
CA ASP A 311 -8.82 -9.33 -20.69
C ASP A 311 -8.22 -7.99 -20.22
N PRO A 312 -6.96 -7.95 -19.73
CA PRO A 312 -6.39 -6.74 -19.14
C PRO A 312 -6.33 -5.56 -20.12
N ALA A 313 -6.04 -5.82 -21.39
CA ALA A 313 -5.91 -4.75 -22.39
C ALA A 313 -7.27 -4.09 -22.66
N ARG A 314 -8.32 -4.91 -22.86
CA ARG A 314 -9.68 -4.43 -23.04
C ARG A 314 -10.20 -3.71 -21.79
N LEU A 315 -10.02 -4.28 -20.60
CA LEU A 315 -10.45 -3.66 -19.35
C LEU A 315 -9.83 -2.28 -19.16
N MET A 316 -8.53 -2.14 -19.42
CA MET A 316 -7.85 -0.84 -19.31
C MET A 316 -8.29 0.16 -20.39
N ALA A 317 -8.66 -0.30 -21.59
CA ALA A 317 -9.26 0.55 -22.61
C ALA A 317 -10.67 1.03 -22.20
N ASP A 318 -11.48 0.16 -21.61
CA ASP A 318 -12.80 0.51 -21.09
C ASP A 318 -12.69 1.51 -19.93
N VAL A 319 -11.70 1.32 -19.04
CA VAL A 319 -11.38 2.27 -17.95
C VAL A 319 -10.97 3.63 -18.50
N LEU A 320 -10.14 3.67 -19.55
CA LEU A 320 -9.76 4.92 -20.22
C LEU A 320 -10.98 5.64 -20.80
N ALA A 321 -11.93 4.89 -21.37
CA ALA A 321 -13.15 5.43 -21.96
C ALA A 321 -14.13 6.04 -20.93
N LEU A 322 -14.06 5.62 -19.66
CA LEU A 322 -14.82 6.26 -18.56
C LEU A 322 -14.36 7.70 -18.28
N GLY A 323 -13.13 8.04 -18.65
CA GLY A 323 -12.57 9.38 -18.42
C GLY A 323 -12.27 9.66 -16.94
N ASP A 324 -12.49 10.91 -16.53
CA ASP A 324 -12.03 11.45 -15.25
C ASP A 324 -13.12 11.61 -14.18
N ASP A 325 -14.33 11.10 -14.42
CA ASP A 325 -15.40 11.06 -13.43
C ASP A 325 -14.99 10.17 -12.25
N PRO A 326 -15.14 10.60 -10.98
CA PRO A 326 -14.68 9.82 -9.84
C PRO A 326 -15.48 8.54 -9.60
N GLY A 327 -16.70 8.47 -10.13
CA GLY A 327 -17.63 7.38 -9.89
C GLY A 327 -18.01 7.18 -8.42
N PRO A 328 -18.86 6.18 -8.15
CA PRO A 328 -19.27 5.83 -6.79
C PRO A 328 -18.24 4.96 -6.06
N VAL A 329 -17.34 4.29 -6.78
CA VAL A 329 -16.39 3.32 -6.21
C VAL A 329 -15.10 4.00 -5.75
N VAL A 330 -14.69 3.75 -4.51
CA VAL A 330 -13.38 4.15 -3.98
C VAL A 330 -12.61 2.89 -3.64
N VAL A 331 -11.35 2.80 -4.08
CA VAL A 331 -10.47 1.69 -3.72
C VAL A 331 -9.29 2.21 -2.93
N LEU A 332 -9.08 1.65 -1.74
CA LEU A 332 -7.88 1.86 -0.96
C LEU A 332 -6.79 0.89 -1.46
N PRO A 333 -5.61 1.36 -1.92
CA PRO A 333 -4.68 0.52 -2.70
C PRO A 333 -3.59 -0.17 -1.86
N TYR A 334 -3.84 -0.47 -0.58
CA TYR A 334 -2.79 -0.88 0.37
C TYR A 334 -2.53 -2.40 0.35
N LEU A 335 -1.68 -2.89 -0.55
CA LEU A 335 -1.37 -4.33 -0.63
C LEU A 335 -0.62 -4.86 0.61
N ALA A 336 0.24 -4.02 1.19
CA ALA A 336 1.11 -4.37 2.31
C ALA A 336 1.24 -3.19 3.29
N GLY A 337 0.09 -2.71 3.80
CA GLY A 337 0.02 -1.55 4.68
C GLY A 337 0.16 -0.20 3.95
N ARG A 338 -0.17 0.88 4.64
CA ARG A 338 0.08 2.26 4.22
C ARG A 338 1.37 2.76 4.85
N GLN A 339 2.31 3.18 4.03
CA GLN A 339 3.59 3.72 4.49
C GLN A 339 3.53 5.21 4.75
N THR A 340 2.91 5.98 3.86
CA THR A 340 2.75 7.43 4.00
C THR A 340 1.45 7.88 3.34
N PRO A 341 0.92 9.05 3.71
CA PRO A 341 1.09 9.66 5.03
C PRO A 341 0.35 8.83 6.10
N HIS A 342 0.59 9.10 7.38
CA HIS A 342 -0.03 8.39 8.52
C HIS A 342 0.13 6.87 8.44
N PRO A 343 1.31 6.33 8.79
CA PRO A 343 1.61 4.93 8.62
C PRO A 343 0.62 4.02 9.33
N ASP A 344 0.19 2.99 8.62
CA ASP A 344 -0.77 2.01 9.09
C ASP A 344 -0.36 0.63 8.51
N PRO A 345 0.37 -0.20 9.28
CA PRO A 345 0.82 -1.51 8.80
C PRO A 345 -0.35 -2.49 8.58
N ASP A 346 -1.52 -2.22 9.15
CA ASP A 346 -2.70 -3.08 9.07
C ASP A 346 -3.64 -2.68 7.94
N ALA A 347 -3.41 -1.55 7.28
CA ALA A 347 -4.15 -1.16 6.08
C ALA A 347 -4.05 -2.23 4.98
N ARG A 348 -5.19 -2.53 4.35
CA ARG A 348 -5.32 -3.51 3.26
C ARG A 348 -6.02 -2.91 2.05
N VAL A 349 -5.98 -3.63 0.93
CA VAL A 349 -6.82 -3.28 -0.22
C VAL A 349 -8.28 -3.39 0.18
N ARG A 350 -9.05 -2.32 -0.03
CA ARG A 350 -10.50 -2.28 0.27
C ARG A 350 -11.25 -1.61 -0.86
N VAL A 351 -12.32 -2.24 -1.33
CA VAL A 351 -13.25 -1.67 -2.31
C VAL A 351 -14.45 -1.13 -1.54
N VAL A 352 -14.71 0.17 -1.67
CA VAL A 352 -15.84 0.85 -1.06
C VAL A 352 -16.82 1.23 -2.17
N GLY A 353 -18.05 0.71 -2.08
CA GLY A 353 -19.08 0.85 -3.11
C GLY A 353 -19.17 -0.36 -4.06
N VAL A 354 -20.27 -0.43 -4.81
CA VAL A 354 -20.57 -1.54 -5.74
C VAL A 354 -20.45 -1.04 -7.19
N GLY A 355 -19.81 -1.83 -8.05
CA GLY A 355 -19.65 -1.50 -9.47
C GLY A 355 -19.10 -2.67 -10.29
N SER A 356 -19.13 -2.53 -11.62
CA SER A 356 -18.55 -3.50 -12.58
C SER A 356 -17.03 -3.64 -12.42
N ALA A 357 -16.42 -4.64 -13.06
CA ALA A 357 -14.97 -4.79 -13.10
C ALA A 357 -14.27 -3.51 -13.60
N THR A 358 -14.82 -2.87 -14.65
CA THR A 358 -14.35 -1.58 -15.17
C THR A 358 -14.45 -0.49 -14.11
N ALA A 359 -15.60 -0.33 -13.45
CA ALA A 359 -15.78 0.71 -12.43
C ALA A 359 -14.87 0.52 -11.21
N ARG A 360 -14.68 -0.73 -10.76
CA ARG A 360 -13.75 -1.02 -9.64
C ARG A 360 -12.29 -0.80 -10.04
N THR A 361 -11.91 -1.15 -11.27
CA THR A 361 -10.55 -0.93 -11.78
C THR A 361 -10.26 0.54 -11.97
N HIS A 362 -11.23 1.32 -12.46
CA HIS A 362 -11.15 2.79 -12.46
C HIS A 362 -10.96 3.34 -11.04
N GLY A 363 -11.79 2.89 -10.09
CA GLY A 363 -11.67 3.25 -8.68
C GLY A 363 -10.31 2.91 -8.05
N LEU A 364 -9.64 1.82 -8.50
CA LEU A 364 -8.26 1.51 -8.11
C LEU A 364 -7.25 2.52 -8.65
N LEU A 365 -7.31 2.84 -9.95
CA LEU A 365 -6.39 3.81 -10.55
C LEU A 365 -6.57 5.21 -9.93
N LEU A 366 -7.83 5.60 -9.68
CA LEU A 366 -8.14 6.82 -8.97
C LEU A 366 -7.63 6.77 -7.53
N GLY A 367 -7.81 5.66 -6.80
CA GLY A 367 -7.29 5.47 -5.45
C GLY A 367 -5.77 5.62 -5.36
N LEU A 368 -5.02 5.07 -6.32
CA LEU A 368 -3.58 5.27 -6.44
C LEU A 368 -3.22 6.74 -6.70
N ALA A 369 -3.93 7.40 -7.61
CA ALA A 369 -3.74 8.83 -7.88
C ALA A 369 -4.04 9.71 -6.66
N LEU A 370 -5.12 9.42 -5.93
CA LEU A 370 -5.49 10.14 -4.70
C LEU A 370 -4.51 9.87 -3.56
N GLN A 371 -3.92 8.68 -3.48
CA GLN A 371 -2.85 8.38 -2.55
C GLN A 371 -1.62 9.25 -2.81
N ALA A 372 -1.20 9.39 -4.07
CA ALA A 372 -0.10 10.26 -4.45
C ALA A 372 -0.39 11.74 -4.15
N ARG A 373 -1.62 12.21 -4.44
CA ARG A 373 -2.07 13.54 -4.02
C ARG A 373 -1.96 13.72 -2.51
N TRP A 374 -2.39 12.74 -1.72
CA TRP A 374 -2.35 12.83 -0.26
C TRP A 374 -0.91 12.90 0.29
N MET A 375 0.00 12.13 -0.29
CA MET A 375 1.43 12.23 0.02
C MET A 375 1.95 13.64 -0.29
N LEU A 376 1.62 14.19 -1.47
CA LEU A 376 2.06 15.51 -1.89
C LEU A 376 1.48 16.62 -1.00
N ASP A 377 0.16 16.68 -0.80
CA ASP A 377 -0.48 17.70 0.06
C ASP A 377 0.13 17.71 1.47
N THR A 378 0.46 16.54 2.01
CA THR A 378 1.13 16.42 3.31
C THR A 378 2.57 16.98 3.25
N GLN A 379 3.34 16.69 2.19
CA GLN A 379 4.67 17.27 2.01
C GLN A 379 4.63 18.80 1.87
N LEU A 380 3.68 19.33 1.10
CA LEU A 380 3.50 20.77 0.89
C LEU A 380 3.16 21.49 2.20
N ALA A 381 2.32 20.87 3.04
CA ALA A 381 2.02 21.38 4.38
C ALA A 381 3.25 21.38 5.29
N LEU A 382 4.02 20.27 5.31
CA LEU A 382 5.27 20.16 6.08
C LEU A 382 6.35 21.14 5.60
N ALA A 383 6.31 21.51 4.31
CA ALA A 383 7.18 22.50 3.67
C ALA A 383 6.75 23.96 3.91
N GLY A 384 5.80 24.23 4.81
CA GLY A 384 5.33 25.59 5.12
C GLY A 384 4.31 26.13 4.12
N GLY A 385 3.54 25.27 3.45
CA GLY A 385 2.50 25.67 2.50
C GLY A 385 3.04 25.95 1.09
N LEU A 386 4.08 25.22 0.69
CA LEU A 386 4.69 25.34 -0.63
C LEU A 386 3.66 25.09 -1.74
N THR A 387 3.72 25.86 -2.82
CA THR A 387 2.88 25.64 -4.01
C THR A 387 3.79 25.31 -5.20
N PRO A 388 3.80 24.06 -5.68
CA PRO A 388 4.67 23.68 -6.79
C PRO A 388 4.15 24.25 -8.12
N GLU A 389 5.08 24.64 -9.00
CA GLU A 389 4.76 25.09 -10.36
C GLU A 389 4.24 23.93 -11.23
N ASP A 390 4.89 22.77 -11.12
CA ASP A 390 4.52 21.52 -11.76
C ASP A 390 4.94 20.30 -10.91
N VAL A 391 4.43 19.13 -11.30
CA VAL A 391 4.86 17.83 -10.78
C VAL A 391 5.43 17.00 -11.94
N ALA A 392 6.69 16.59 -11.81
CA ALA A 392 7.37 15.74 -12.77
C ALA A 392 7.07 14.27 -12.48
N VAL A 393 6.27 13.63 -13.32
CA VAL A 393 5.95 12.21 -13.21
C VAL A 393 6.91 11.39 -14.06
N LEU A 394 7.57 10.40 -13.47
CA LEU A 394 8.53 9.53 -14.16
C LEU A 394 8.27 8.05 -13.89
N GLY A 395 8.73 7.21 -14.82
CA GLY A 395 8.74 5.75 -14.68
C GLY A 395 7.85 5.02 -15.69
N GLY A 396 8.27 3.81 -16.06
CA GLY A 396 7.69 3.01 -17.15
C GLY A 396 6.17 2.81 -17.09
N PRO A 397 5.54 2.53 -15.93
CA PRO A 397 4.09 2.37 -15.84
C PRO A 397 3.28 3.56 -16.36
N MET A 398 3.83 4.78 -16.26
CA MET A 398 3.16 6.00 -16.71
C MET A 398 3.13 6.16 -18.23
N ALA A 399 4.05 5.50 -18.94
CA ALA A 399 4.07 5.50 -20.40
C ALA A 399 3.05 4.52 -21.01
N VAL A 400 2.68 3.46 -20.28
CA VAL A 400 1.81 2.38 -20.78
C VAL A 400 0.39 2.40 -20.19
N ASN A 401 0.10 3.32 -19.26
CA ASN A 401 -1.20 3.43 -18.60
C ASN A 401 -1.74 4.87 -18.67
N PRO A 402 -2.27 5.28 -19.84
CA PRO A 402 -2.78 6.64 -20.05
C PRO A 402 -3.98 6.99 -19.14
N ALA A 403 -4.80 6.00 -18.76
CA ALA A 403 -5.92 6.22 -17.84
C ALA A 403 -5.41 6.64 -16.46
N TRP A 404 -4.41 5.93 -15.93
CA TRP A 404 -3.82 6.28 -14.64
C TRP A 404 -3.09 7.63 -14.68
N LEU A 405 -2.32 7.90 -15.74
CA LEU A 405 -1.67 9.20 -15.92
C LEU A 405 -2.69 10.35 -15.97
N GLY A 406 -3.80 10.17 -16.68
CA GLY A 406 -4.88 11.16 -16.79
C GLY A 406 -5.53 11.44 -15.43
N LEU A 407 -5.87 10.40 -14.66
CA LEU A 407 -6.43 10.55 -13.31
C LEU A 407 -5.43 11.23 -12.36
N LYS A 408 -4.15 10.84 -12.42
CA LYS A 408 -3.08 11.46 -11.62
C LYS A 408 -2.91 12.94 -11.93
N ALA A 409 -2.87 13.30 -13.22
CA ALA A 409 -2.81 14.68 -13.66
C ALA A 409 -4.03 15.48 -13.21
N ARG A 410 -5.20 14.85 -13.19
CA ARG A 410 -6.44 15.48 -12.77
C ARG A 410 -6.49 15.78 -11.27
N VAL A 411 -6.12 14.83 -10.42
CA VAL A 411 -6.19 15.02 -8.97
C VAL A 411 -5.03 15.85 -8.42
N SER A 412 -3.94 16.01 -9.17
CA SER A 412 -2.76 16.76 -8.76
C SER A 412 -3.08 18.23 -8.43
N PRO A 413 -2.48 18.80 -7.36
CA PRO A 413 -2.62 20.22 -7.03
C PRO A 413 -1.93 21.15 -8.04
N ALA A 414 -0.99 20.62 -8.85
CA ALA A 414 -0.26 21.37 -9.87
C ALA A 414 -0.24 20.66 -11.23
N PRO A 415 0.02 21.39 -12.34
CA PRO A 415 0.24 20.79 -13.66
C PRO A 415 1.19 19.61 -13.60
N VAL A 416 0.84 18.52 -14.29
CA VAL A 416 1.70 17.35 -14.39
C VAL A 416 2.43 17.35 -15.73
N ARG A 417 3.72 17.04 -15.71
CA ARG A 417 4.50 16.69 -16.90
C ARG A 417 5.04 15.28 -16.75
N ARG A 418 4.91 14.47 -17.80
CA ARG A 418 5.46 13.11 -17.84
C ARG A 418 6.83 13.14 -18.51
N VAL A 419 7.82 12.52 -17.88
CA VAL A 419 9.14 12.30 -18.49
C VAL A 419 9.03 11.26 -19.61
N ASP A 420 9.58 11.57 -20.80
CA ASP A 420 9.48 10.79 -22.04
C ASP A 420 10.65 9.82 -22.28
N ALA A 421 11.58 9.73 -21.34
CA ALA A 421 12.67 8.77 -21.41
C ALA A 421 12.19 7.35 -21.07
N ALA A 422 12.62 6.36 -21.85
CA ALA A 422 12.26 4.95 -21.63
C ALA A 422 12.72 4.41 -20.27
N GLU A 423 13.94 4.76 -19.85
CA GLU A 423 14.49 4.40 -18.54
C GLU A 423 15.13 5.63 -17.87
N PRO A 424 14.33 6.49 -17.21
CA PRO A 424 14.78 7.79 -16.74
C PRO A 424 15.82 7.71 -15.61
N VAL A 425 15.79 6.65 -14.79
CA VAL A 425 16.76 6.44 -13.71
C VAL A 425 18.12 6.04 -14.27
N ALA A 426 18.16 5.04 -15.17
CA ALA A 426 19.39 4.65 -15.84
C ALA A 426 19.97 5.81 -16.65
N ALA A 427 19.14 6.53 -17.41
CA ALA A 427 19.59 7.71 -18.13
C ALA A 427 20.10 8.82 -17.20
N GLY A 428 19.42 9.05 -16.08
CA GLY A 428 19.87 9.96 -15.02
C GLY A 428 21.23 9.59 -14.44
N ALA A 429 21.47 8.30 -14.19
CA ALA A 429 22.75 7.81 -13.70
C ALA A 429 23.88 8.06 -14.72
N ALA A 430 23.62 7.82 -16.01
CA ALA A 430 24.57 8.09 -17.09
C ALA A 430 24.94 9.59 -17.16
N LEU A 431 23.93 10.46 -17.14
CA LEU A 431 24.11 11.92 -17.22
C LEU A 431 24.84 12.47 -15.99
N LEU A 432 24.49 11.98 -14.79
CA LEU A 432 25.15 12.42 -13.56
C LEU A 432 26.61 11.95 -13.49
N ALA A 433 26.91 10.75 -14.00
CA ALA A 433 28.28 10.28 -14.13
C ALA A 433 29.08 11.09 -15.15
N ALA A 434 28.46 11.44 -16.29
CA ALA A 434 29.09 12.31 -17.29
C ALA A 434 29.41 13.70 -16.71
N GLU A 435 28.48 14.29 -15.95
CA GLU A 435 28.69 15.58 -15.29
C GLU A 435 29.87 15.51 -14.31
N ARG A 436 29.87 14.52 -13.42
CA ARG A 436 30.92 14.35 -12.39
C ARG A 436 32.29 13.97 -12.98
N ALA A 437 32.30 13.27 -14.12
CA ALA A 437 33.53 12.92 -14.83
C ALA A 437 34.09 14.07 -15.69
N GLY A 438 33.42 15.23 -15.77
CA GLY A 438 33.82 16.33 -16.64
C GLY A 438 33.66 16.02 -18.13
N VAL A 439 32.73 15.12 -18.46
CA VAL A 439 32.42 14.72 -19.85
C VAL A 439 31.46 15.71 -20.52
N LEU A 440 30.82 16.60 -19.76
CA LEU A 440 29.89 17.58 -20.32
C LEU A 440 30.58 18.94 -20.51
N ASP A 441 30.22 19.65 -21.58
CA ASP A 441 30.66 21.02 -21.83
C ASP A 441 29.84 22.07 -21.05
N GLY A 442 28.84 21.62 -20.28
CA GLY A 442 27.89 22.42 -19.52
C GLY A 442 27.12 21.59 -18.49
N PRO A 443 26.02 22.10 -17.90
CA PRO A 443 25.19 21.32 -16.99
C PRO A 443 24.56 20.13 -17.73
N ALA A 444 24.34 19.02 -17.02
CA ALA A 444 23.64 17.88 -17.61
C ALA A 444 22.25 18.26 -18.13
N PRO A 445 21.88 17.80 -19.34
CA PRO A 445 20.55 18.03 -19.87
C PRO A 445 19.47 17.49 -18.94
N VAL A 446 18.28 18.06 -19.04
CA VAL A 446 17.07 17.55 -18.41
C VAL A 446 16.42 16.59 -19.39
N LEU A 447 15.95 15.44 -18.90
CA LEU A 447 15.26 14.48 -19.76
C LEU A 447 14.00 15.11 -20.37
N PRO A 448 13.67 14.81 -21.64
CA PRO A 448 12.50 15.37 -22.30
C PRO A 448 11.23 15.00 -21.53
N SER A 449 10.25 15.91 -21.53
CA SER A 449 8.96 15.69 -20.89
C SER A 449 7.82 16.33 -21.67
N THR A 450 6.65 15.72 -21.59
CA THR A 450 5.40 16.18 -22.21
C THR A 450 4.39 16.59 -21.13
N PRO A 451 3.68 17.71 -21.31
CA PRO A 451 2.56 18.05 -20.44
C PRO A 451 1.50 16.94 -20.47
N ALA A 452 0.98 16.57 -19.31
CA ALA A 452 -0.21 15.74 -19.19
C ALA A 452 -1.48 16.62 -19.21
N THR A 453 -2.65 15.99 -19.16
CA THR A 453 -3.94 16.68 -19.09
C THR A 453 -3.94 17.70 -17.94
N PRO A 454 -4.37 18.96 -18.15
CA PRO A 454 -4.36 19.97 -17.10
C PRO A 454 -5.20 19.56 -15.87
N PRO A 455 -4.77 19.90 -14.65
CA PRO A 455 -5.57 19.68 -13.45
C PRO A 455 -6.85 20.53 -13.49
N ARG A 456 -7.97 20.04 -12.93
CA ARG A 456 -9.14 20.90 -12.64
C ARG A 456 -9.17 21.18 -11.14
N ARG A 457 -8.46 22.25 -10.75
CA ARG A 457 -8.23 22.65 -9.35
C ARG A 457 -9.52 22.88 -8.56
N ASP A 458 -10.59 23.29 -9.23
CA ASP A 458 -11.88 23.62 -8.63
C ASP A 458 -12.99 22.59 -8.93
N ASP A 459 -12.63 21.34 -9.24
CA ASP A 459 -13.61 20.27 -9.50
C ASP A 459 -14.22 19.74 -8.18
N PRO A 460 -15.49 20.06 -7.86
CA PRO A 460 -16.09 19.69 -6.58
C PRO A 460 -16.26 18.17 -6.43
N ALA A 461 -16.44 17.45 -7.54
CA ALA A 461 -16.57 16.00 -7.52
C ALA A 461 -15.23 15.33 -7.16
N MET A 462 -14.12 15.83 -7.73
CA MET A 462 -12.78 15.38 -7.33
C MET A 462 -12.44 15.73 -5.89
N ALA A 463 -12.79 16.94 -5.44
CA ALA A 463 -12.57 17.35 -4.05
C ALA A 463 -13.34 16.45 -3.07
N ALA A 464 -14.59 16.09 -3.40
CA ALA A 464 -15.39 15.14 -2.63
C ALA A 464 -14.80 13.73 -2.65
N ALA A 465 -14.32 13.26 -3.81
CA ALA A 465 -13.66 11.95 -3.94
C ALA A 465 -12.38 11.88 -3.10
N TYR A 466 -11.54 12.93 -3.12
CA TYR A 466 -10.35 13.02 -2.30
C TYR A 466 -10.67 13.01 -0.81
N THR A 467 -11.67 13.80 -0.38
CA THR A 467 -12.12 13.84 1.02
C THR A 467 -12.61 12.46 1.48
N ARG A 468 -13.43 11.78 0.66
CA ARG A 468 -13.90 10.41 0.93
C ARG A 468 -12.74 9.41 1.02
N PHE A 469 -11.79 9.50 0.10
CA PHE A 469 -10.61 8.62 0.08
C PHE A 469 -9.77 8.78 1.37
N VAL A 470 -9.44 10.02 1.74
CA VAL A 470 -8.65 10.30 2.96
C VAL A 470 -9.41 9.86 4.21
N ALA A 471 -10.72 10.14 4.30
CA ALA A 471 -11.54 9.68 5.41
C ALA A 471 -11.54 8.15 5.53
N ALA A 472 -11.83 7.44 4.43
CA ALA A 472 -11.82 5.98 4.39
C ALA A 472 -10.45 5.40 4.72
N ALA A 473 -9.37 6.01 4.26
CA ALA A 473 -8.01 5.58 4.54
C ALA A 473 -7.63 5.77 6.03
N ARG A 474 -8.05 6.87 6.66
CA ARG A 474 -7.74 7.16 8.07
C ARG A 474 -8.65 6.45 9.05
N ALA A 475 -9.81 5.98 8.60
CA ALA A 475 -10.74 5.24 9.42
C ALA A 475 -10.10 3.96 9.95
N ARG A 476 -9.76 3.94 11.25
CA ARG A 476 -9.51 2.68 11.96
C ARG A 476 -10.81 1.88 11.90
N PRO A 477 -10.75 0.54 11.75
CA PRO A 477 -11.96 -0.23 11.72
C PRO A 477 -12.66 -0.09 13.07
N ALA A 478 -13.73 0.71 13.17
CA ALA A 478 -14.45 0.84 14.42
C ALA A 478 -15.39 -0.37 14.60
N VAL A 479 -15.80 -1.01 13.51
CA VAL A 479 -16.65 -2.21 13.53
C VAL A 479 -15.88 -3.41 12.97
N GLY A 480 -15.73 -4.46 13.77
CA GLY A 480 -15.31 -5.77 13.32
C GLY A 480 -16.51 -6.64 12.97
N PHE A 481 -16.42 -7.46 11.93
CA PHE A 481 -17.47 -8.39 11.54
C PHE A 481 -16.94 -9.81 11.54
N LEU A 482 -17.62 -10.70 12.26
CA LEU A 482 -17.36 -12.15 12.19
C LEU A 482 -18.46 -12.82 11.37
N HIS A 483 -18.05 -13.39 10.24
CA HIS A 483 -18.93 -14.05 9.29
C HIS A 483 -18.66 -15.56 9.24
N THR A 484 -19.72 -16.33 9.06
CA THR A 484 -19.61 -17.76 8.73
C THR A 484 -19.93 -18.07 7.25
N GLY A 485 -20.06 -17.03 6.42
CA GLY A 485 -20.42 -17.13 5.02
C GLY A 485 -19.68 -16.08 4.20
N ALA A 486 -19.08 -16.49 3.09
CA ALA A 486 -18.24 -15.64 2.25
C ALA A 486 -19.00 -14.52 1.52
N MET A 487 -20.33 -14.62 1.44
CA MET A 487 -21.18 -13.65 0.76
C MET A 487 -21.57 -12.44 1.62
N HIS A 488 -21.28 -12.46 2.93
CA HIS A 488 -21.71 -11.40 3.85
C HIS A 488 -20.85 -10.13 3.84
N PRO A 489 -19.51 -10.15 3.72
CA PRO A 489 -18.70 -8.93 3.75
C PRO A 489 -19.19 -7.85 2.77
N PRO A 490 -19.47 -8.15 1.48
CA PRO A 490 -19.98 -7.13 0.56
C PRO A 490 -21.30 -6.49 0.99
N THR A 491 -22.20 -7.25 1.64
CA THR A 491 -23.47 -6.72 2.16
C THR A 491 -23.24 -5.73 3.30
N PHE A 492 -22.36 -6.05 4.25
CA PHE A 492 -22.07 -5.18 5.39
C PHE A 492 -21.22 -3.97 5.01
N ASP A 493 -20.28 -4.12 4.08
CA ASP A 493 -19.52 -2.99 3.52
C ASP A 493 -20.46 -1.99 2.82
N ALA A 494 -21.42 -2.48 2.04
CA ALA A 494 -22.41 -1.61 1.39
C ALA A 494 -23.29 -0.87 2.41
N LEU A 495 -23.81 -1.58 3.43
CA LEU A 495 -24.62 -0.96 4.48
C LEU A 495 -23.82 0.05 5.32
N LEU A 496 -22.55 -0.23 5.61
CA LEU A 496 -21.69 0.68 6.36
C LEU A 496 -21.34 1.92 5.54
N ALA A 497 -21.07 1.76 4.25
CA ALA A 497 -20.85 2.89 3.35
C ALA A 497 -22.07 3.82 3.27
N ASP A 498 -23.28 3.24 3.29
CA ASP A 498 -24.53 4.01 3.27
C ASP A 498 -24.82 4.71 4.62
N LEU A 499 -24.61 4.03 5.75
CA LEU A 499 -24.99 4.52 7.08
C LEU A 499 -23.91 5.36 7.77
N ALA A 500 -22.63 4.99 7.62
CA ALA A 500 -21.50 5.62 8.30
C ALA A 500 -20.21 5.51 7.46
N PRO A 501 -20.07 6.27 6.36
CA PRO A 501 -18.97 6.15 5.40
C PRO A 501 -17.57 6.49 5.96
N HIS A 502 -17.53 7.10 7.15
CA HIS A 502 -16.31 7.45 7.88
C HIS A 502 -15.86 6.35 8.84
N VAL A 503 -16.70 5.35 9.10
CA VAL A 503 -16.38 4.23 9.99
C VAL A 503 -15.72 3.11 9.19
N GLY A 504 -14.55 2.66 9.66
CA GLY A 504 -13.87 1.53 9.04
C GLY A 504 -14.49 0.19 9.45
N ALA A 505 -14.36 -0.81 8.58
CA ALA A 505 -14.70 -2.20 8.86
C ALA A 505 -13.46 -3.11 8.84
N ALA A 506 -13.47 -4.14 9.68
CA ALA A 506 -12.61 -5.32 9.58
C ALA A 506 -13.49 -6.57 9.47
N HIS A 507 -13.13 -7.53 8.62
CA HIS A 507 -13.93 -8.74 8.40
C HIS A 507 -13.08 -9.98 8.64
N VAL A 508 -13.62 -10.91 9.43
CA VAL A 508 -13.13 -12.28 9.55
C VAL A 508 -14.20 -13.21 9.00
N VAL A 509 -13.82 -14.10 8.07
CA VAL A 509 -14.73 -15.07 7.45
C VAL A 509 -14.25 -16.48 7.76
N ASP A 510 -15.04 -17.24 8.52
CA ASP A 510 -14.79 -18.65 8.82
C ASP A 510 -16.00 -19.50 8.46
N THR A 511 -15.96 -20.06 7.25
CA THR A 511 -17.02 -20.96 6.74
C THR A 511 -17.03 -22.33 7.43
N GLY A 512 -15.97 -22.68 8.17
CA GLY A 512 -15.87 -23.91 8.94
C GLY A 512 -16.76 -23.91 10.16
N LEU A 513 -16.88 -22.77 10.86
CA LEU A 513 -17.67 -22.63 12.09
C LEU A 513 -19.12 -23.09 11.92
N LEU A 514 -19.81 -22.61 10.87
CA LEU A 514 -21.21 -22.98 10.63
C LEU A 514 -21.35 -24.49 10.32
N ARG A 515 -20.36 -25.08 9.65
CA ARG A 515 -20.36 -26.51 9.34
C ARG A 515 -20.22 -27.34 10.61
N THR A 516 -19.30 -26.97 11.50
CA THR A 516 -19.09 -27.62 12.79
C THR A 516 -20.32 -27.49 13.67
N VAL A 517 -20.90 -26.29 13.77
CA VAL A 517 -22.13 -26.07 14.57
C VAL A 517 -23.32 -26.86 14.05
N ARG A 518 -23.47 -27.00 12.73
CA ARG A 518 -24.54 -27.83 12.14
C ARG A 518 -24.37 -29.33 12.42
N ARG A 519 -23.12 -29.80 12.53
CA ARG A 519 -22.81 -31.22 12.75
C ARG A 519 -22.85 -31.60 14.23
N ASP A 520 -22.19 -30.81 15.06
CA ASP A 520 -21.84 -31.17 16.45
C ASP A 520 -22.47 -30.22 17.49
N GLY A 521 -23.18 -29.18 17.05
CA GLY A 521 -23.65 -28.11 17.93
C GLY A 521 -22.51 -27.16 18.36
N VAL A 522 -22.78 -26.33 19.37
CA VAL A 522 -21.78 -25.40 19.92
C VAL A 522 -20.87 -26.15 20.89
N THR A 523 -19.68 -26.54 20.42
CA THR A 523 -18.63 -27.20 21.22
C THR A 523 -17.64 -26.19 21.82
N ASP A 524 -16.79 -26.64 22.74
CA ASP A 524 -15.70 -25.81 23.29
C ASP A 524 -14.69 -25.38 22.22
N GLU A 525 -14.49 -26.20 21.20
CA GLU A 525 -13.66 -25.87 20.02
C GLU A 525 -14.26 -24.71 19.23
N VAL A 526 -15.58 -24.72 18.99
CA VAL A 526 -16.28 -23.61 18.35
C VAL A 526 -16.17 -22.34 19.19
N ARG A 527 -16.32 -22.44 20.52
CA ARG A 527 -16.15 -21.29 21.43
C ARG A 527 -14.74 -20.72 21.38
N ALA A 528 -13.71 -21.58 21.38
CA ALA A 528 -12.32 -21.17 21.29
C ALA A 528 -11.98 -20.50 19.95
N ALA A 529 -12.48 -21.06 18.84
CA ALA A 529 -12.30 -20.48 17.51
C ALA A 529 -12.97 -19.11 17.39
N VAL A 530 -14.22 -18.97 17.87
CA VAL A 530 -14.90 -17.66 17.93
C VAL A 530 -14.11 -16.67 18.78
N ALA A 531 -13.62 -17.07 19.96
CA ALA A 531 -12.83 -16.18 20.82
C ALA A 531 -11.54 -15.70 20.14
N GLU A 532 -10.87 -16.56 19.36
CA GLU A 532 -9.66 -16.14 18.63
C GLU A 532 -9.96 -15.14 17.52
N HIS A 533 -11.03 -15.37 16.75
CA HIS A 533 -11.48 -14.42 15.73
C HIS A 533 -11.91 -13.07 16.32
N LEU A 534 -12.52 -13.07 17.51
CA LEU A 534 -12.84 -11.82 18.22
C LEU A 534 -11.56 -11.07 18.61
N ARG A 535 -10.52 -11.76 19.10
CA ARG A 535 -9.23 -11.13 19.42
C ARG A 535 -8.52 -10.62 18.18
N GLU A 536 -8.63 -11.32 17.05
CA GLU A 536 -8.12 -10.86 15.77
C GLU A 536 -8.76 -9.52 15.38
N LEU A 537 -10.09 -9.41 15.49
CA LEU A 537 -10.81 -8.18 15.21
C LEU A 537 -10.47 -7.05 16.19
N GLU A 538 -10.32 -7.34 17.49
CA GLU A 538 -9.86 -6.35 18.48
C GLU A 538 -8.43 -5.87 18.16
N ARG A 539 -7.51 -6.78 17.81
CA ARG A 539 -6.14 -6.44 17.40
C ARG A 539 -6.12 -5.61 16.12
N ALA A 540 -7.04 -5.88 15.18
CA ALA A 540 -7.22 -5.08 13.98
C ALA A 540 -7.75 -3.66 14.26
N GLY A 541 -8.17 -3.37 15.50
CA GLY A 541 -8.58 -2.04 15.94
C GLY A 541 -10.09 -1.86 16.06
N ALA A 542 -10.89 -2.93 15.93
CA ALA A 542 -12.33 -2.90 16.17
C ALA A 542 -12.64 -2.31 17.54
N SER A 543 -13.59 -1.39 17.58
CA SER A 543 -14.15 -0.79 18.79
C SER A 543 -15.46 -1.47 19.22
N VAL A 544 -16.12 -2.16 18.28
CA VAL A 544 -17.26 -3.05 18.48
C VAL A 544 -17.17 -4.19 17.48
N VAL A 545 -17.61 -5.40 17.85
CA VAL A 545 -17.70 -6.52 16.90
C VAL A 545 -19.16 -6.91 16.69
N LEU A 546 -19.57 -7.07 15.43
CA LEU A 546 -20.86 -7.60 15.04
C LEU A 546 -20.69 -9.03 14.48
N VAL A 547 -21.22 -10.01 15.21
CA VAL A 547 -21.24 -11.40 14.76
C VAL A 547 -22.49 -11.64 13.91
N THR A 548 -22.28 -12.02 12.65
CA THR A 548 -23.36 -12.01 11.64
C THR A 548 -24.10 -13.33 11.49
N CYS A 549 -23.70 -14.38 12.23
CA CYS A 549 -24.35 -15.68 12.19
C CYS A 549 -25.13 -15.96 13.48
N SER A 550 -26.44 -16.14 13.36
CA SER A 550 -27.33 -16.45 14.48
C SER A 550 -27.07 -17.84 15.07
N SER A 551 -26.64 -18.81 14.26
CA SER A 551 -26.38 -20.19 14.68
C SER A 551 -25.22 -20.34 15.66
N ILE A 552 -24.25 -19.41 15.65
CA ILE A 552 -23.13 -19.40 16.61
C ILE A 552 -23.40 -18.51 17.82
N GLY A 553 -24.60 -17.93 17.92
CA GLY A 553 -24.92 -16.91 18.93
C GLY A 553 -24.71 -17.34 20.38
N GLU A 554 -24.91 -18.61 20.73
CA GLU A 554 -24.61 -19.14 22.07
C GLU A 554 -23.10 -19.26 22.35
N ALA A 555 -22.29 -19.43 21.31
CA ALA A 555 -20.83 -19.37 21.42
C ALA A 555 -20.38 -17.94 21.69
N VAL A 556 -21.01 -16.97 21.04
CA VAL A 556 -20.71 -15.53 21.15
C VAL A 556 -20.88 -15.03 22.58
N GLU A 557 -21.95 -15.39 23.29
CA GLU A 557 -22.19 -14.89 24.66
C GLU A 557 -21.04 -15.25 25.62
N VAL A 558 -20.43 -16.43 25.43
CA VAL A 558 -19.29 -16.88 26.24
C VAL A 558 -17.97 -16.32 25.70
N ALA A 559 -17.79 -16.34 24.38
CA ALA A 559 -16.57 -15.87 23.73
C ALA A 559 -16.38 -14.36 23.82
N ALA A 560 -17.46 -13.58 24.02
CA ALA A 560 -17.40 -12.13 24.18
C ALA A 560 -16.50 -11.70 25.34
N ALA A 561 -16.38 -12.51 26.39
CA ALA A 561 -15.47 -12.25 27.52
C ALA A 561 -13.98 -12.35 27.16
N ALA A 562 -13.63 -12.83 25.95
CA ALA A 562 -12.25 -12.95 25.48
C ALA A 562 -11.65 -11.63 24.99
N VAL A 563 -12.47 -10.59 24.82
CA VAL A 563 -12.09 -9.27 24.30
C VAL A 563 -12.61 -8.16 25.21
N ARG A 564 -12.03 -6.95 25.10
CA ARG A 564 -12.45 -5.80 25.93
C ARG A 564 -13.49 -4.90 25.26
N ILE A 565 -13.81 -5.18 24.01
CA ILE A 565 -14.72 -4.40 23.18
C ILE A 565 -16.12 -5.04 23.16
N PRO A 566 -17.20 -4.27 22.99
CA PRO A 566 -18.54 -4.82 22.91
C PRO A 566 -18.66 -5.79 21.73
N VAL A 567 -19.31 -6.93 21.98
CA VAL A 567 -19.62 -7.93 20.95
C VAL A 567 -21.13 -8.05 20.84
N LEU A 568 -21.64 -7.76 19.65
CA LEU A 568 -23.06 -7.75 19.33
C LEU A 568 -23.39 -8.92 18.42
N ARG A 569 -24.60 -9.45 18.59
CA ARG A 569 -25.19 -10.36 17.62
C ARG A 569 -26.07 -9.56 16.68
N VAL A 570 -25.95 -9.84 15.40
CA VAL A 570 -26.71 -9.17 14.34
C VAL A 570 -28.23 -9.30 14.48
N ASP A 571 -28.71 -10.37 15.13
CA ASP A 571 -30.11 -10.75 15.18
C ASP A 571 -30.88 -10.13 16.37
N ARG A 572 -30.19 -9.82 17.48
CA ARG A 572 -30.83 -9.29 18.71
C ARG A 572 -31.52 -7.93 18.50
N PRO A 573 -30.90 -6.92 17.86
CA PRO A 573 -31.52 -5.62 17.64
C PRO A 573 -32.81 -5.73 16.81
N MET A 574 -32.78 -6.55 15.75
CA MET A 574 -33.94 -6.83 14.91
C MET A 574 -35.13 -7.37 15.72
N ALA A 575 -34.88 -8.31 16.63
CA ALA A 575 -35.94 -8.90 17.45
C ALA A 575 -36.51 -7.90 18.48
N ALA A 576 -35.65 -7.10 19.12
CA ALA A 576 -36.08 -6.08 20.06
C ALA A 576 -36.91 -4.99 19.36
N GLU A 577 -36.47 -4.52 18.19
CA GLU A 577 -37.18 -3.53 17.38
C GLU A 577 -38.51 -4.07 16.86
N ALA A 578 -38.56 -5.35 16.45
CA ALA A 578 -39.79 -6.00 16.03
C ALA A 578 -40.86 -6.00 17.13
N VAL A 579 -40.46 -6.32 18.37
CA VAL A 579 -41.38 -6.30 19.53
C VAL A 579 -41.80 -4.88 19.87
N ALA A 580 -40.87 -3.92 19.87
CA ALA A 580 -41.16 -2.52 20.19
C ALA A 580 -42.15 -1.89 19.20
N LEU A 581 -42.01 -2.20 17.91
CA LEU A 581 -42.91 -1.71 16.86
C LEU A 581 -44.26 -2.43 16.85
N ALA A 582 -44.29 -3.73 17.16
CA ALA A 582 -45.54 -4.49 17.22
C ALA A 582 -46.41 -4.07 18.42
N GLY A 583 -45.78 -3.75 19.57
CA GLY A 583 -46.49 -3.43 20.80
C GLY A 583 -47.22 -4.62 21.41
N ASP A 584 -47.92 -4.38 22.53
CA ASP A 584 -48.62 -5.44 23.26
C ASP A 584 -49.84 -5.97 22.50
N GLY A 585 -49.87 -7.28 22.30
CA GLY A 585 -50.83 -7.99 21.45
C GLY A 585 -50.53 -7.92 19.94
N GLY A 586 -49.44 -7.26 19.53
CA GLY A 586 -49.08 -7.05 18.12
C GLY A 586 -48.62 -8.32 17.41
N ARG A 587 -48.65 -8.30 16.07
CA ARG A 587 -48.34 -9.44 15.21
C ARG A 587 -47.07 -9.22 14.38
N VAL A 588 -46.11 -10.12 14.58
CA VAL A 588 -44.84 -10.18 13.86
C VAL A 588 -44.86 -11.36 12.89
N VAL A 589 -44.69 -11.10 11.58
CA VAL A 589 -44.51 -12.16 10.58
C VAL A 589 -43.03 -12.32 10.25
N VAL A 590 -42.47 -13.50 10.52
CA VAL A 590 -41.08 -13.86 10.21
C VAL A 590 -41.05 -14.61 8.87
N LEU A 591 -40.41 -14.01 7.87
CA LEU A 591 -40.16 -14.63 6.57
C LEU A 591 -38.74 -15.21 6.51
N ALA A 592 -38.59 -16.42 5.97
CA ALA A 592 -37.30 -17.01 5.65
C ALA A 592 -37.34 -17.74 4.30
N THR A 593 -36.21 -17.88 3.62
CA THR A 593 -36.09 -18.76 2.45
C THR A 593 -35.74 -20.20 2.85
N LEU A 594 -35.08 -20.40 3.99
CA LEU A 594 -34.75 -21.72 4.52
C LEU A 594 -35.57 -22.05 5.76
N GLY A 595 -36.24 -23.22 5.75
CA GLY A 595 -37.04 -23.68 6.89
C GLY A 595 -36.24 -23.82 8.21
N SER A 596 -34.94 -24.11 8.12
CA SER A 596 -34.05 -24.19 9.29
C SER A 596 -33.82 -22.84 9.99
N THR A 597 -34.13 -21.71 9.35
CA THR A 597 -33.87 -20.35 9.88
C THR A 597 -35.10 -19.74 10.56
N VAL A 598 -36.30 -20.25 10.25
CA VAL A 598 -37.58 -19.75 10.78
C VAL A 598 -37.65 -19.96 12.30
N GLY A 599 -37.43 -21.19 12.76
CA GLY A 599 -37.55 -21.56 14.17
C GLY A 599 -36.63 -20.75 15.11
N PRO A 600 -35.31 -20.64 14.84
CA PRO A 600 -34.41 -19.81 15.64
C PRO A 600 -34.85 -18.34 15.72
N THR A 601 -35.29 -17.75 14.62
CA THR A 601 -35.68 -16.33 14.56
C THR A 601 -36.98 -16.07 15.30
N SER A 602 -37.99 -16.94 15.16
CA SER A 602 -39.24 -16.84 15.92
C SER A 602 -39.01 -16.96 17.43
N ARG A 603 -38.11 -17.86 17.86
CA ARG A 603 -37.72 -17.96 19.27
C ARG A 603 -37.04 -16.71 19.80
N LEU A 604 -36.25 -16.05 18.95
CA LEU A 604 -35.55 -14.81 19.30
C LEU A 604 -36.55 -13.65 19.52
N VAL A 605 -37.52 -13.48 18.62
CA VAL A 605 -38.60 -12.48 18.79
C VAL A 605 -39.42 -12.78 20.06
N GLY A 606 -39.78 -14.05 20.28
CA GLY A 606 -40.48 -14.44 21.50
C GLY A 606 -39.66 -14.25 22.78
N ALA A 607 -38.33 -14.35 22.71
CA ALA A 607 -37.45 -14.05 23.84
C ALA A 607 -37.42 -12.54 24.12
N ALA A 608 -37.27 -11.71 23.10
CA ALA A 608 -37.30 -10.24 23.25
C ALA A 608 -38.65 -9.75 23.84
N ALA A 609 -39.75 -10.39 23.47
CA ALA A 609 -41.08 -10.08 24.02
C ALA A 609 -41.16 -10.39 25.53
N ARG A 610 -40.61 -11.55 25.95
CA ARG A 610 -40.51 -11.90 27.38
C ARG A 610 -39.63 -10.93 28.15
N ASP A 611 -38.49 -10.52 27.57
CA ASP A 611 -37.54 -9.61 28.23
C ASP A 611 -38.13 -8.20 28.44
N THR A 612 -39.13 -7.81 27.64
CA THR A 612 -39.82 -6.51 27.73
C THR A 612 -41.18 -6.58 28.42
N GLY A 613 -41.67 -7.79 28.76
CA GLY A 613 -42.95 -8.00 29.43
C GLY A 613 -44.17 -7.80 28.52
N VAL A 614 -43.99 -7.93 27.20
CA VAL A 614 -45.00 -7.70 26.17
C VAL A 614 -45.41 -9.04 25.55
N GLU A 615 -46.68 -9.24 25.19
CA GLU A 615 -47.09 -10.39 24.38
C GLU A 615 -47.15 -10.04 22.89
N VAL A 616 -46.54 -10.87 22.04
CA VAL A 616 -46.61 -10.72 20.58
C VAL A 616 -46.97 -12.04 19.89
N GLN A 617 -47.76 -11.97 18.82
CA GLN A 617 -48.09 -13.10 17.97
C GLN A 617 -47.02 -13.26 16.88
N VAL A 618 -46.28 -14.36 16.92
CA VAL A 618 -45.24 -14.65 15.91
C VAL A 618 -45.76 -15.67 14.89
N GLU A 619 -45.96 -15.23 13.66
CA GLU A 619 -46.24 -16.10 12.51
C GLU A 619 -44.94 -16.35 11.74
N ALA A 620 -44.71 -17.58 11.30
CA ALA A 620 -43.46 -17.99 10.70
C ALA A 620 -43.72 -18.60 9.31
N VAL A 621 -43.12 -18.03 8.27
CA VAL A 621 -43.42 -18.37 6.87
C VAL A 621 -42.12 -18.65 6.11
N VAL A 622 -42.06 -19.82 5.46
CA VAL A 622 -41.01 -20.12 4.49
C VAL A 622 -41.47 -19.67 3.11
N VAL A 623 -40.69 -18.84 2.43
CA VAL A 623 -40.95 -18.37 1.06
C VAL A 623 -40.61 -19.50 0.09
N PRO A 624 -41.61 -20.12 -0.57
CA PRO A 624 -41.36 -21.27 -1.45
C PRO A 624 -40.55 -20.87 -2.68
N GLY A 625 -39.58 -21.71 -3.10
CA GLY A 625 -38.80 -21.51 -4.32
C GLY A 625 -37.66 -20.50 -4.21
N ALA A 626 -37.61 -19.70 -3.13
CA ALA A 626 -36.61 -18.64 -2.98
C ALA A 626 -35.22 -19.15 -2.58
N ALA A 627 -35.13 -20.30 -1.89
CA ALA A 627 -33.84 -20.91 -1.59
C ALA A 627 -33.27 -21.63 -2.82
N GLU A 628 -34.12 -22.35 -3.54
CA GLU A 628 -33.76 -23.08 -4.75
C GLU A 628 -33.27 -22.15 -5.86
N ALA A 629 -33.91 -20.98 -6.02
CA ALA A 629 -33.46 -19.95 -6.95
C ALA A 629 -32.05 -19.42 -6.60
N ARG A 630 -31.77 -19.17 -5.31
CA ARG A 630 -30.44 -18.73 -4.88
C ARG A 630 -29.37 -19.81 -5.02
N ASP A 631 -29.71 -21.06 -4.71
CA ASP A 631 -28.79 -22.18 -4.89
C ASP A 631 -28.44 -22.39 -6.38
N ALA A 632 -29.35 -21.99 -7.29
CA ALA A 632 -29.12 -21.97 -8.73
C ALA A 632 -28.42 -20.69 -9.25
N GLY A 633 -28.13 -19.71 -8.40
CA GLY A 633 -27.54 -18.42 -8.77
C GLY A 633 -28.51 -17.44 -9.44
N ASP A 634 -29.82 -17.66 -9.34
CA ASP A 634 -30.87 -16.77 -9.85
C ASP A 634 -31.40 -15.87 -8.72
N ASP A 635 -30.58 -14.87 -8.37
CA ASP A 635 -30.88 -13.93 -7.28
C ASP A 635 -32.10 -13.04 -7.58
N ASP A 636 -32.33 -12.68 -8.85
CA ASP A 636 -33.47 -11.85 -9.27
C ASP A 636 -34.82 -12.56 -9.00
N THR A 637 -34.90 -13.85 -9.33
CA THR A 637 -36.10 -14.65 -9.04
C THR A 637 -36.29 -14.81 -7.53
N ALA A 638 -35.22 -15.07 -6.79
CA ALA A 638 -35.30 -15.21 -5.35
C ALA A 638 -35.79 -13.92 -4.67
N ASP A 639 -35.25 -12.78 -5.05
CA ASP A 639 -35.61 -11.48 -4.47
C ASP A 639 -37.04 -11.08 -4.83
N ARG A 640 -37.50 -11.38 -6.05
CA ARG A 640 -38.91 -11.19 -6.43
C ARG A 640 -39.86 -12.01 -5.56
N LEU A 641 -39.57 -13.30 -5.34
CA LEU A 641 -40.39 -14.18 -4.51
C LEU A 641 -40.45 -13.69 -3.06
N VAL A 642 -39.33 -13.20 -2.53
CA VAL A 642 -39.30 -12.62 -1.19
C VAL A 642 -40.10 -11.32 -1.13
N ALA A 643 -39.99 -10.44 -2.12
CA ALA A 643 -40.76 -9.19 -2.18
C ALA A 643 -42.28 -9.45 -2.24
N GLU A 644 -42.73 -10.44 -3.02
CA GLU A 644 -44.13 -10.87 -3.07
C GLU A 644 -44.60 -11.39 -1.70
N ALA A 645 -43.77 -12.19 -1.02
CA ALA A 645 -44.07 -12.67 0.33
C ALA A 645 -44.14 -11.53 1.36
N VAL A 646 -43.30 -10.50 1.23
CA VAL A 646 -43.35 -9.29 2.07
C VAL A 646 -44.67 -8.56 1.90
N VAL A 647 -45.12 -8.32 0.67
CA VAL A 647 -46.41 -7.66 0.40
C VAL A 647 -47.57 -8.46 1.01
N GLY A 648 -47.57 -9.79 0.85
CA GLY A 648 -48.58 -10.66 1.45
C GLY A 648 -48.56 -10.65 2.99
N ALA A 649 -47.36 -10.62 3.59
CA ALA A 649 -47.18 -10.54 5.04
C ALA A 649 -47.63 -9.19 5.61
N ALA A 650 -47.30 -8.09 4.95
CA ALA A 650 -47.62 -6.72 5.37
C ALA A 650 -49.14 -6.49 5.52
N ALA A 651 -49.97 -7.18 4.73
CA ALA A 651 -51.42 -7.08 4.82
C ALA A 651 -52.03 -7.61 6.14
N ARG A 652 -51.26 -8.40 6.91
CA ARG A 652 -51.74 -9.07 8.12
C ARG A 652 -50.79 -8.97 9.31
N ALA A 653 -49.73 -8.17 9.21
CA ALA A 653 -48.69 -8.02 10.22
C ALA A 653 -48.55 -6.56 10.63
N ASP A 654 -48.22 -6.33 11.90
CA ASP A 654 -47.79 -5.02 12.37
C ASP A 654 -46.31 -4.80 12.07
N VAL A 655 -45.52 -5.89 12.01
CA VAL A 655 -44.11 -5.88 11.61
C VAL A 655 -43.76 -7.12 10.80
N VAL A 656 -42.97 -6.96 9.74
CA VAL A 656 -42.40 -8.08 8.96
C VAL A 656 -40.90 -8.19 9.26
N VAL A 657 -40.43 -9.40 9.57
CA VAL A 657 -39.04 -9.71 9.88
C VAL A 657 -38.46 -10.61 8.80
N LEU A 658 -37.37 -10.21 8.16
CA LEU A 658 -36.64 -11.03 7.19
C LEU A 658 -35.49 -11.74 7.89
N ALA A 659 -35.62 -13.05 8.06
CA ALA A 659 -34.76 -13.85 8.93
C ALA A 659 -33.34 -14.11 8.38
N GLN A 660 -33.07 -13.79 7.11
CA GLN A 660 -31.78 -14.07 6.46
C GLN A 660 -31.19 -12.81 5.83
N ALA A 661 -29.89 -12.60 6.03
CA ALA A 661 -29.16 -11.43 5.53
C ALA A 661 -29.29 -11.24 4.01
N THR A 662 -29.30 -12.34 3.27
CA THR A 662 -29.46 -12.36 1.82
C THR A 662 -30.82 -11.81 1.36
N MET A 663 -31.84 -11.75 2.23
CA MET A 663 -33.16 -11.17 1.92
C MET A 663 -33.19 -9.64 1.99
N ALA A 664 -32.08 -8.99 2.36
CA ALA A 664 -32.05 -7.54 2.60
C ALA A 664 -32.39 -6.70 1.36
N ALA A 665 -32.05 -7.17 0.15
CA ALA A 665 -32.40 -6.48 -1.09
C ALA A 665 -33.93 -6.39 -1.30
N ALA A 666 -34.66 -7.45 -0.95
CA ALA A 666 -36.11 -7.54 -1.05
C ALA A 666 -36.86 -6.73 0.03
N ALA A 667 -36.17 -6.24 1.07
CA ALA A 667 -36.74 -5.36 2.09
C ALA A 667 -37.20 -3.99 1.53
N ARG A 668 -36.75 -3.64 0.32
CA ARG A 668 -37.07 -2.37 -0.36
C ARG A 668 -38.48 -2.32 -0.96
N ALA A 669 -39.28 -3.37 -0.83
CA ALA A 669 -40.68 -3.35 -1.26
C ALA A 669 -41.43 -2.21 -0.54
N ALA A 670 -42.10 -1.33 -1.30
CA ALA A 670 -42.81 -0.18 -0.75
C ALA A 670 -44.12 -0.62 -0.07
N VAL A 671 -44.01 -1.03 1.19
CA VAL A 671 -45.13 -1.34 2.07
C VAL A 671 -45.17 -0.36 3.24
N ALA A 672 -46.36 -0.06 3.76
CA ALA A 672 -46.52 0.84 4.91
C ALA A 672 -46.10 0.17 6.24
N THR A 673 -46.16 -1.16 6.29
CA THR A 673 -45.74 -1.98 7.43
C THR A 673 -44.22 -1.99 7.55
N PRO A 674 -43.63 -1.76 8.73
CA PRO A 674 -42.18 -1.88 8.94
C PRO A 674 -41.64 -3.26 8.53
N VAL A 675 -40.57 -3.26 7.71
CA VAL A 675 -39.84 -4.47 7.29
C VAL A 675 -38.43 -4.41 7.86
N LEU A 676 -38.11 -5.33 8.77
CA LEU A 676 -36.83 -5.38 9.46
C LEU A 676 -35.92 -6.46 8.87
N THR A 677 -34.63 -6.16 8.80
CA THR A 677 -33.59 -7.11 8.41
C THR A 677 -32.50 -7.14 9.47
N SER A 678 -31.92 -8.31 9.70
CA SER A 678 -30.83 -8.44 10.69
C SER A 678 -29.59 -7.63 10.31
N PRO A 679 -29.10 -7.57 9.05
CA PRO A 679 -27.89 -6.80 8.74
C PRO A 679 -28.03 -5.30 9.03
N ALA A 680 -29.14 -4.68 8.61
CA ALA A 680 -29.33 -3.24 8.77
C ALA A 680 -29.50 -2.84 10.24
N THR A 681 -30.39 -3.52 10.97
CA THR A 681 -30.65 -3.25 12.39
C THR A 681 -29.45 -3.59 13.27
N GLY A 682 -28.76 -4.70 12.97
CA GLY A 682 -27.52 -5.11 13.64
C GLY A 682 -26.39 -4.09 13.47
N LEU A 683 -26.21 -3.57 12.25
CA LEU A 683 -25.21 -2.54 11.99
C LEU A 683 -25.57 -1.21 12.65
N ALA A 684 -26.83 -0.78 12.59
CA ALA A 684 -27.29 0.42 13.27
C ALA A 684 -27.02 0.35 14.79
N ALA A 685 -27.25 -0.80 15.41
CA ALA A 685 -26.93 -1.02 16.82
C ALA A 685 -25.42 -0.99 17.11
N ALA A 686 -24.60 -1.55 16.23
CA ALA A 686 -23.13 -1.46 16.35
C ALA A 686 -22.66 0.01 16.29
N LEU A 687 -23.20 0.80 15.36
CA LEU A 687 -22.89 2.23 15.23
C LEU A 687 -23.37 3.03 16.44
N ALA A 688 -24.56 2.75 16.98
CA ALA A 688 -25.06 3.36 18.20
C ALA A 688 -24.23 2.99 19.44
N THR A 689 -23.61 1.81 19.45
CA THR A 689 -22.69 1.40 20.52
C THR A 689 -21.42 2.23 20.49
N LEU A 690 -20.89 2.55 19.29
CA LEU A 690 -19.72 3.43 19.16
C LEU A 690 -19.98 4.82 19.77
N THR A 691 -21.15 5.41 19.50
CA THR A 691 -21.51 6.74 20.01
C THR A 691 -21.73 6.74 21.53
N THR A 692 -22.39 5.72 22.06
CA THR A 692 -22.74 5.64 23.50
C THR A 692 -21.51 5.48 24.39
N HIS A 693 -20.44 4.86 23.88
CA HIS A 693 -19.20 4.64 24.63
C HIS A 693 -18.16 5.76 24.48
N GLY A 694 -18.52 6.90 23.87
CA GLY A 694 -17.59 8.02 23.67
C GLY A 694 -16.40 7.68 22.78
N LEU A 695 -16.53 6.64 21.96
CA LEU A 695 -15.52 6.22 21.00
C LEU A 695 -15.69 7.08 19.74
N PRO A 696 -14.60 7.57 19.13
CA PRO A 696 -14.69 8.50 18.02
C PRO A 696 -15.41 7.84 16.83
N LEU A 697 -16.46 8.50 16.34
CA LEU A 697 -16.96 8.36 14.98
C LEU A 697 -16.03 9.11 14.03
#